data_AF-A0A1Q9C7P3-F1
#
_entry.id   AF-A0A1Q9C7P3-F1
#
_cell.length_a   1.000
_cell.length_b   1.000
_cell.length_c   1.000
_cell.angle_alpha   90.00
_cell.angle_beta   90.00
_cell.angle_gamma   90.00
#
_symmetry.space_group_name_H-M   'P 1'
#
loop_
_entity.id
_entity.type
_entity.pdbx_description
1 polymer ?
#
loop_
_entity_poly.entity_id
_entity_poly.type
_entity_poly.pdbx_seq_one_letter_code
_entity_poly.pdbx_strand_id
1 'polypeptide(L)'
;MKFGLVSCALLSAYTIGSILQYRNVDLSQMELSRTLMGNNATHHPILAPMIVIHVVVSVVMTLLLVPQFVRSPFCNKEAHKSVGMVVFADIVPLNALSGFIVMFCRIWTQPSSKGHRDVHMEEYVILFLWFGLFNVVAVLNAMICIKPSWRKYISLMIVVHVLGLLYGFGVMVRHLVGNIMSLEAYSARWEQSIEYLIRPFWAITFDATNLLLFTGRLCAGGSWKQMDYVRAHQINMQLLTAVAVVEGWITVFAHMRFLWELTLITKMSVQLGGSFAFLYATGFVDVWTKQMRKACLDIASCFAHKAKKSEMFAVKDMGLAEFGRKELTLAEHEMPGLMAARKEFGPAQPFKGMNINGSLHMTIQTGVLIETLSALGAKVRWCSCNIFSTQDHAAAGIAKAGTATVFAWKGETLPEYWWCTEQMMTVPGADGCDQLVDDGGDATLLIHKGKEFEEKFAKDGSLPDPSSTTNAEFKCILQLLRDSIQVDKTKYTRMAAKCKGVSEETTTGVHRLREMAAKGELLFPAINVNDCVTKSKFDNVYGCRHSLPDSIMRATDVMIGGKRALVAGYGDVGKGCAFAMRGAGARVLITEIDPICALQACMEGFQVVTLEEVVGEVDIFTSATGNFKIVTLEHMKKMKNNAIVCNIGHFDNEIAMEDLEKCPGIKVENIKPQVDRFVFPDGHGVIVLASGRLVNLGCATGHPSFVMSCSFTNQVLAQLDILENCTKAKKYKNDVYLLPKKLDEKVAALHLPALGASMTKLSKEQADYIGVPVEGPFKPDTYRY
;
A
#
# COMPACT_ATOMS: atom_id res chain seq x y z
N MET A 1 -13.33 52.96 46.53
CA MET A 1 -12.83 52.01 45.52
C MET A 1 -12.11 50.84 46.22
N LYS A 2 -12.68 49.81 46.88
CA LYS A 2 -14.02 49.21 46.95
C LYS A 2 -14.69 49.02 45.59
N PHE A 3 -15.22 47.82 45.30
CA PHE A 3 -16.21 47.59 44.24
C PHE A 3 -15.76 47.47 42.76
N GLY A 4 -14.50 47.13 42.46
CA GLY A 4 -14.04 47.04 41.06
C GLY A 4 -14.10 45.66 40.40
N LEU A 5 -13.79 44.58 41.12
CA LEU A 5 -13.57 43.24 40.52
C LEU A 5 -14.59 42.17 40.95
N VAL A 6 -15.28 42.38 42.08
CA VAL A 6 -16.43 41.56 42.51
C VAL A 6 -17.70 41.95 41.72
N SER A 7 -17.74 43.15 41.14
CA SER A 7 -18.89 43.67 40.39
C SER A 7 -19.01 43.12 38.96
N CYS A 8 -17.93 42.71 38.29
CA CYS A 8 -18.04 42.09 36.95
C CYS A 8 -18.50 40.62 37.00
N ALA A 9 -18.16 39.88 38.05
CA ALA A 9 -18.62 38.50 38.24
C ALA A 9 -20.09 38.45 38.67
N LEU A 10 -20.53 39.36 39.55
CA LEU A 10 -21.93 39.49 39.96
C LEU A 10 -22.82 40.07 38.84
N LEU A 11 -22.32 41.00 38.00
CA LEU A 11 -23.08 41.46 36.82
C LEU A 11 -23.28 40.33 35.81
N SER A 12 -22.29 39.46 35.61
CA SER A 12 -22.40 38.35 34.65
C SER A 12 -23.40 37.29 35.11
N ALA A 13 -23.43 36.97 36.41
CA ALA A 13 -24.42 36.06 37.01
C ALA A 13 -25.84 36.68 37.01
N TYR A 14 -25.95 38.00 37.27
CA TYR A 14 -27.23 38.72 37.25
C TYR A 14 -27.79 38.91 35.82
N THR A 15 -26.93 39.07 34.82
CA THR A 15 -27.32 39.20 33.40
C THR A 15 -27.83 37.86 32.84
N ILE A 16 -27.21 36.73 33.24
CA ILE A 16 -27.70 35.39 32.89
C ILE A 16 -29.03 35.07 33.58
N GLY A 17 -29.18 35.43 34.86
CA GLY A 17 -30.46 35.30 35.58
C GLY A 17 -31.60 36.14 34.98
N SER A 18 -31.29 37.37 34.55
CA SER A 18 -32.28 38.30 33.98
C SER A 18 -32.67 37.92 32.54
N ILE A 19 -31.75 37.38 31.73
CA ILE A 19 -32.06 36.85 30.38
C ILE A 19 -32.99 35.63 30.46
N LEU A 20 -32.88 34.81 31.51
CA LEU A 20 -33.74 33.65 31.74
C LEU A 20 -35.14 34.03 32.25
N GLN A 21 -35.26 35.08 33.06
CA GLN A 21 -36.56 35.66 33.46
C GLN A 21 -37.26 36.43 32.33
N TYR A 22 -36.52 37.09 31.43
CA TYR A 22 -37.09 37.85 30.30
C TYR A 22 -37.71 36.97 29.21
N ARG A 23 -37.49 35.65 29.26
CA ARG A 23 -38.04 34.67 28.31
C ARG A 23 -39.22 33.84 28.83
N ASN A 24 -39.78 34.16 30.01
CA ASN A 24 -40.89 33.42 30.63
C ASN A 24 -40.67 31.89 30.62
N VAL A 25 -39.43 31.45 30.84
CA VAL A 25 -39.10 30.03 30.97
C VAL A 25 -39.32 29.62 32.42
N ASP A 26 -40.37 28.85 32.67
CA ASP A 26 -40.64 28.25 33.97
C ASP A 26 -39.58 27.17 34.29
N LEU A 27 -38.70 27.48 35.24
CA LEU A 27 -37.62 26.61 35.68
C LEU A 27 -38.09 25.50 36.64
N SER A 28 -39.38 25.41 36.97
CA SER A 28 -39.95 24.28 37.71
C SER A 28 -40.25 23.05 36.83
N GLN A 29 -40.04 23.15 35.51
CA GLN A 29 -40.32 22.09 34.53
C GLN A 29 -39.10 21.57 33.75
N MET A 30 -37.85 21.96 34.07
CA MET A 30 -36.67 21.30 33.48
C MET A 30 -36.30 20.02 34.25
N GLU A 31 -36.91 18.90 33.84
CA GLU A 31 -36.43 17.54 34.13
C GLU A 31 -35.05 17.30 33.50
N LEU A 32 -33.97 17.51 34.26
CA LEU A 32 -32.64 16.97 33.93
C LEU A 32 -31.97 16.28 35.12
N SER A 33 -32.77 15.74 36.04
CA SER A 33 -32.32 14.94 37.18
C SER A 33 -33.18 13.69 37.45
N ARG A 34 -34.14 13.36 36.56
CA ARG A 34 -34.98 12.15 36.66
C ARG A 34 -34.77 11.09 35.60
N THR A 35 -33.94 11.33 34.59
CA THR A 35 -33.69 10.37 33.50
C THR A 35 -32.29 9.73 33.55
N LEU A 36 -31.42 10.18 34.44
CA LEU A 36 -30.04 9.65 34.60
C LEU A 36 -29.73 9.04 35.97
N MET A 37 -30.64 9.17 36.94
CA MET A 37 -30.57 8.45 38.20
C MET A 37 -31.98 7.97 38.54
N GLY A 38 -32.29 6.74 38.14
CA GLY A 38 -33.48 6.05 38.61
C GLY A 38 -33.54 6.08 40.14
N ASN A 39 -34.75 6.12 40.69
CA ASN A 39 -35.02 6.19 42.13
C ASN A 39 -34.22 5.13 42.93
N ASN A 40 -33.03 5.50 43.42
CA ASN A 40 -32.36 5.02 44.64
C ASN A 40 -30.88 5.45 44.68
N ALA A 41 -30.61 6.75 44.84
CA ALA A 41 -29.26 7.23 45.14
C ALA A 41 -29.26 8.40 46.15
N THR A 42 -29.96 8.24 47.27
CA THR A 42 -29.64 8.99 48.49
C THR A 42 -28.59 8.19 49.24
N HIS A 43 -27.29 8.48 49.04
CA HIS A 43 -26.19 8.30 50.02
C HIS A 43 -24.83 8.54 49.33
N HIS A 44 -24.32 9.78 49.29
CA HIS A 44 -22.87 10.05 49.41
C HIS A 44 -22.60 11.55 49.64
N PRO A 45 -22.36 12.01 50.89
CA PRO A 45 -22.22 13.42 51.23
C PRO A 45 -20.84 14.05 50.90
N ILE A 46 -20.02 13.43 50.04
CA ILE A 46 -18.62 13.84 49.78
C ILE A 46 -18.37 14.26 48.32
N LEU A 47 -19.25 13.93 47.37
CA LEU A 47 -19.03 14.23 45.94
C LEU A 47 -19.36 15.67 45.54
N ALA A 48 -20.38 16.28 46.14
CA ALA A 48 -20.83 17.64 45.79
C ALA A 48 -19.81 18.76 46.11
N PRO A 49 -19.07 18.73 47.24
CA PRO A 49 -18.06 19.77 47.53
C PRO A 49 -16.82 19.70 46.62
N MET A 50 -16.44 18.52 46.12
CA MET A 50 -15.25 18.35 45.29
C MET A 50 -15.44 18.91 43.87
N ILE A 51 -16.64 18.79 43.30
CA ILE A 51 -16.97 19.36 41.98
C ILE A 51 -16.90 20.90 42.04
N VAL A 52 -17.38 21.50 43.13
CA VAL A 52 -17.39 22.96 43.32
C VAL A 52 -15.97 23.53 43.48
N ILE A 53 -15.07 22.85 44.20
CA ILE A 53 -13.67 23.28 44.35
C ILE A 53 -12.92 23.18 43.01
N HIS A 54 -13.21 22.15 42.20
CA HIS A 54 -12.53 21.91 40.92
C HIS A 54 -12.88 22.94 39.83
N VAL A 55 -14.14 23.41 39.81
CA VAL A 55 -14.60 24.47 38.91
C VAL A 55 -13.96 25.82 39.28
N VAL A 56 -13.81 26.12 40.58
CA VAL A 56 -13.22 27.38 41.05
C VAL A 56 -11.73 27.48 40.73
N VAL A 57 -10.96 26.39 40.88
CA VAL A 57 -9.51 26.38 40.56
C VAL A 57 -9.25 26.53 39.05
N SER A 58 -10.09 25.90 38.22
CA SER A 58 -9.93 25.93 36.75
C SER A 58 -10.22 27.30 36.14
N VAL A 59 -11.20 28.03 36.70
CA VAL A 59 -11.55 29.39 36.26
C VAL A 59 -10.47 30.41 36.67
N VAL A 60 -9.87 30.27 37.85
CA VAL A 60 -8.79 31.15 38.33
C VAL A 60 -7.50 31.00 37.52
N MET A 61 -7.12 29.78 37.15
CA MET A 61 -5.94 29.52 36.29
C MET A 61 -6.12 30.07 34.87
N THR A 62 -7.34 30.01 34.33
CA THR A 62 -7.65 30.46 32.96
C THR A 62 -7.66 31.99 32.84
N LEU A 63 -8.09 32.71 33.88
CA LEU A 63 -8.15 34.18 33.88
C LEU A 63 -6.80 34.87 34.15
N LEU A 64 -5.83 34.18 34.77
CA LEU A 64 -4.51 34.74 35.09
C LEU A 64 -3.48 34.63 33.95
N LEU A 65 -3.65 33.68 33.01
CA LEU A 65 -2.63 33.37 31.99
C LEU A 65 -2.92 33.93 30.59
N VAL A 66 -4.16 34.35 30.32
CA VAL A 66 -4.58 34.75 28.97
C VAL A 66 -4.25 36.22 28.59
N PRO A 67 -4.17 37.22 29.49
CA PRO A 67 -3.91 38.60 29.06
C PRO A 67 -2.46 38.97 28.72
N GLN A 68 -1.45 38.12 28.92
CA GLN A 68 -0.03 38.50 28.70
C GLN A 68 0.53 38.23 27.28
N PHE A 69 -0.27 37.68 26.36
CA PHE A 69 0.18 37.42 24.98
C PHE A 69 -0.41 38.35 23.90
N VAL A 70 -1.28 39.30 24.27
CA VAL A 70 -1.97 40.18 23.31
C VAL A 70 -1.72 41.65 23.63
N ARG A 71 -0.60 42.18 23.12
CA ARG A 71 -0.21 43.60 22.84
C ARG A 71 1.32 43.59 22.76
N SER A 72 2.05 43.80 21.67
CA SER A 72 2.06 44.88 20.67
C SER A 72 3.42 44.74 19.92
N PRO A 73 3.62 45.30 18.71
CA PRO A 73 4.70 44.94 17.79
C PRO A 73 6.00 45.77 17.95
N PHE A 74 7.06 45.31 17.26
CA PHE A 74 8.37 45.93 16.95
C PHE A 74 9.61 45.63 17.81
N CYS A 75 10.68 45.24 17.07
CA CYS A 75 12.13 45.36 17.27
C CYS A 75 12.70 45.55 18.69
N ASN A 76 13.49 44.60 19.18
CA ASN A 76 14.97 44.56 19.05
C ASN A 76 15.55 43.35 19.83
N LYS A 77 16.66 42.78 19.37
CA LYS A 77 17.40 41.70 20.06
C LYS A 77 18.23 42.31 21.19
N GLU A 78 17.97 41.96 22.46
CA GLU A 78 18.99 41.62 23.49
C GLU A 78 18.51 41.56 24.97
N ALA A 79 17.30 41.97 25.33
CA ALA A 79 16.91 42.03 26.76
C ALA A 79 15.83 41.00 27.19
N HIS A 80 16.16 39.71 27.30
CA HIS A 80 15.29 38.73 28.01
C HIS A 80 16.10 37.58 28.63
N LYS A 81 16.99 37.88 29.58
CA LYS A 81 17.71 36.85 30.35
C LYS A 81 17.41 36.78 31.85
N SER A 82 16.55 37.63 32.42
CA SER A 82 16.52 37.74 33.90
C SER A 82 15.15 37.85 34.57
N VAL A 83 14.02 37.63 33.89
CA VAL A 83 12.68 37.80 34.51
C VAL A 83 11.90 36.48 34.68
N GLY A 84 12.33 35.38 34.04
CA GLY A 84 11.60 34.11 34.08
C GLY A 84 11.88 33.20 35.28
N MET A 85 12.91 33.49 36.10
CA MET A 85 13.42 32.52 37.08
C MET A 85 12.97 32.74 38.53
N VAL A 86 12.19 33.79 38.84
CA VAL A 86 11.87 34.18 40.24
C VAL A 86 10.42 33.92 40.66
N VAL A 87 9.51 33.54 39.75
CA VAL A 87 8.06 33.40 40.12
C VAL A 87 7.63 31.95 40.41
N PHE A 88 8.45 30.93 40.08
CA PHE A 88 8.06 29.53 40.29
C PHE A 88 8.38 28.97 41.68
N ALA A 89 9.12 29.69 42.53
CA ALA A 89 9.62 29.15 43.79
C ALA A 89 8.75 29.43 45.03
N ASP A 90 7.74 30.31 44.96
CA ASP A 90 7.09 30.86 46.17
C ASP A 90 5.58 30.59 46.35
N ILE A 91 4.93 29.72 45.55
CA ILE A 91 3.47 29.53 45.67
C ILE A 91 3.01 28.19 46.27
N VAL A 92 3.86 27.17 46.44
CA VAL A 92 3.51 25.99 47.28
C VAL A 92 4.76 25.37 47.91
N PRO A 93 4.94 25.40 49.24
CA PRO A 93 5.98 24.59 49.88
C PRO A 93 5.63 23.10 49.75
N LEU A 94 6.58 22.28 49.29
CA LEU A 94 6.46 20.82 49.11
C LEU A 94 5.89 20.08 50.35
N ASN A 95 5.99 20.68 51.54
CA ASN A 95 5.53 20.13 52.81
C ASN A 95 3.99 20.04 52.92
N ALA A 96 3.25 20.88 52.18
CA ALA A 96 1.78 20.85 52.15
C ALA A 96 1.26 19.66 51.32
N LEU A 97 2.01 19.25 50.29
CA LEU A 97 1.65 18.12 49.43
C LEU A 97 1.91 16.78 50.12
N SER A 98 2.97 16.68 50.92
CA SER A 98 3.25 15.50 51.77
C SER A 98 2.22 15.33 52.90
N GLY A 99 1.67 16.42 53.44
CA GLY A 99 0.62 16.36 54.46
C GLY A 99 -0.70 15.78 53.95
N PHE A 100 -1.04 16.03 52.69
CA PHE A 100 -2.25 15.51 52.05
C PHE A 100 -2.19 13.99 51.83
N ILE A 101 -1.01 13.47 51.47
CA ILE A 101 -0.77 12.04 51.25
C ILE A 101 -0.80 11.26 52.58
N VAL A 102 -0.27 11.82 53.66
CA VAL A 102 -0.31 11.20 55.01
C VAL A 102 -1.72 11.19 55.60
N MET A 103 -2.54 12.22 55.33
CA MET A 103 -3.94 12.25 55.75
C MET A 103 -4.78 11.19 55.03
N PHE A 104 -4.52 10.97 53.74
CA PHE A 104 -5.19 9.93 52.93
C PHE A 104 -4.84 8.51 53.42
N CYS A 105 -3.57 8.26 53.77
CA CYS A 105 -3.12 6.97 54.31
C CYS A 105 -3.64 6.67 55.72
N ARG A 106 -3.95 7.68 56.55
CA ARG A 106 -4.55 7.49 57.89
C ARG A 106 -6.05 7.18 57.87
N ILE A 107 -6.77 7.60 56.83
CA ILE A 107 -8.17 7.22 56.62
C ILE A 107 -8.28 5.73 56.22
N TRP A 108 -7.22 5.18 55.62
CA TRP A 108 -7.13 3.79 55.16
C TRP A 108 -6.81 2.74 56.23
N THR A 109 -6.44 3.12 57.46
CA THR A 109 -5.98 2.17 58.50
C THR A 109 -6.88 2.08 59.74
N GLN A 110 -8.08 2.66 59.74
CA GLN A 110 -9.02 2.44 60.84
C GLN A 110 -9.79 1.12 60.66
N PRO A 111 -9.78 0.20 61.65
CA PRO A 111 -10.63 -0.98 61.60
C PRO A 111 -12.09 -0.55 61.79
N SER A 112 -12.94 -0.75 60.79
CA SER A 112 -14.38 -0.57 60.96
C SER A 112 -14.92 -1.70 61.83
N SER A 113 -14.97 -1.46 63.13
CA SER A 113 -15.79 -2.24 64.03
C SER A 113 -17.27 -1.96 63.72
N LYS A 114 -18.05 -3.04 63.54
CA LYS A 114 -19.51 -3.12 63.33
C LYS A 114 -20.01 -2.99 61.89
N GLY A 115 -20.12 -4.17 61.27
CA GLY A 115 -21.18 -4.61 60.35
C GLY A 115 -21.86 -3.59 59.46
N HIS A 116 -21.33 -3.38 58.25
CA HIS A 116 -22.11 -3.07 57.05
C HIS A 116 -21.50 -3.80 55.86
N ARG A 117 -22.38 -4.35 55.02
CA ARG A 117 -22.10 -5.19 53.85
C ARG A 117 -21.61 -4.35 52.66
N ASP A 118 -20.78 -5.00 51.84
CA ASP A 118 -20.50 -4.76 50.41
C ASP A 118 -20.40 -3.30 49.93
N VAL A 119 -19.16 -2.80 49.86
CA VAL A 119 -18.78 -1.67 49.00
C VAL A 119 -17.72 -2.18 48.02
N HIS A 120 -18.03 -2.10 46.71
CA HIS A 120 -17.22 -2.65 45.64
C HIS A 120 -15.90 -1.86 45.46
N MET A 121 -14.77 -2.59 45.43
CA MET A 121 -13.40 -2.07 45.22
C MET A 121 -13.15 -1.39 43.85
N GLU A 122 -14.12 -1.42 42.95
CA GLU A 122 -13.97 -0.91 41.57
C GLU A 122 -14.05 0.63 41.48
N GLU A 123 -14.75 1.30 42.41
CA GLU A 123 -14.95 2.75 42.35
C GLU A 123 -13.70 3.56 42.78
N TYR A 124 -12.81 2.99 43.58
CA TYR A 124 -11.60 3.67 44.08
C TYR A 124 -10.41 3.60 43.12
N VAL A 125 -10.34 2.58 42.26
CA VAL A 125 -9.28 2.43 41.23
C VAL A 125 -9.46 3.47 40.12
N ILE A 126 -10.70 3.84 39.83
CA ILE A 126 -11.05 4.83 38.81
C ILE A 126 -10.57 6.23 39.24
N LEU A 127 -10.77 6.63 40.49
CA LEU A 127 -10.33 7.94 41.01
C LEU A 127 -8.81 8.16 40.97
N PHE A 128 -8.01 7.11 41.19
CA PHE A 128 -6.55 7.19 41.16
C PHE A 128 -5.99 7.33 39.73
N LEU A 129 -6.62 6.64 38.77
CA LEU A 129 -6.29 6.75 37.34
C LEU A 129 -6.65 8.12 36.77
N TRP A 130 -7.76 8.73 37.21
CA TRP A 130 -8.14 10.09 36.81
C TRP A 130 -7.17 11.16 37.35
N PHE A 131 -6.66 10.99 38.58
CA PHE A 131 -5.66 11.90 39.15
C PHE A 131 -4.30 11.83 38.43
N GLY A 132 -3.92 10.63 37.97
CA GLY A 132 -2.73 10.44 37.14
C GLY A 132 -2.87 11.07 35.74
N LEU A 133 -4.03 10.88 35.10
CA LEU A 133 -4.30 11.41 33.77
C LEU A 133 -4.35 12.94 33.75
N PHE A 134 -4.92 13.56 34.78
CA PHE A 134 -5.04 15.02 34.89
C PHE A 134 -3.68 15.72 35.05
N ASN A 135 -2.75 15.13 35.79
CA ASN A 135 -1.38 15.66 35.94
C ASN A 135 -0.57 15.56 34.64
N VAL A 136 -0.77 14.50 33.86
CA VAL A 136 -0.12 14.34 32.55
C VAL A 136 -0.62 15.40 31.57
N VAL A 137 -1.92 15.70 31.57
CA VAL A 137 -2.51 16.76 30.71
C VAL A 137 -2.05 18.17 31.14
N ALA A 138 -1.92 18.43 32.44
CA ALA A 138 -1.41 19.71 32.94
C ALA A 138 0.06 19.95 32.53
N VAL A 139 0.90 18.90 32.59
CA VAL A 139 2.30 18.96 32.14
C VAL A 139 2.39 19.13 30.62
N LEU A 140 1.54 18.43 29.86
CA LEU A 140 1.50 18.56 28.40
C LEU A 140 1.01 19.94 27.94
N ASN A 141 0.08 20.58 28.66
CA ASN A 141 -0.36 21.95 28.36
C ASN A 141 0.71 22.99 28.68
N ALA A 142 1.52 22.80 29.73
CA ALA A 142 2.67 23.66 30.02
C ALA A 142 3.77 23.58 28.91
N MET A 143 3.84 22.46 28.18
CA MET A 143 4.82 22.25 27.10
C MET A 143 4.53 23.03 25.82
N ILE A 144 3.30 23.54 25.61
CA ILE A 144 2.91 24.24 24.37
C ILE A 144 3.46 25.68 24.33
N CYS A 145 3.90 26.25 25.47
CA CYS A 145 4.23 27.67 25.56
C CYS A 145 5.72 28.01 25.84
N ILE A 146 6.68 27.08 25.74
CA ILE A 146 8.08 27.34 26.17
C ILE A 146 9.13 27.00 25.10
N LYS A 147 10.14 27.88 24.95
CA LYS A 147 11.19 27.79 23.93
C LYS A 147 12.07 26.53 24.04
N PRO A 148 12.63 26.03 22.91
CA PRO A 148 13.25 24.70 22.80
C PRO A 148 14.48 24.44 23.70
N SER A 149 15.17 25.47 24.19
CA SER A 149 16.45 25.32 24.91
C SER A 149 16.34 24.78 26.34
N TRP A 150 15.13 24.63 26.89
CA TRP A 150 14.89 24.14 28.26
C TRP A 150 14.45 22.68 28.36
N ARG A 151 14.32 21.97 27.23
CA ARG A 151 13.79 20.59 27.19
C ARG A 151 14.62 19.57 28.00
N LYS A 152 15.94 19.77 28.14
CA LYS A 152 16.83 18.83 28.84
C LYS A 152 16.65 18.80 30.37
N TYR A 153 16.27 19.92 30.99
CA TYR A 153 16.07 19.97 32.45
C TYR A 153 14.71 19.40 32.88
N ILE A 154 13.70 19.46 32.00
CA ILE A 154 12.35 18.94 32.26
C ILE A 154 12.32 17.40 32.14
N SER A 155 13.09 16.81 31.21
CA SER A 155 13.24 15.35 31.12
C SER A 155 13.78 14.76 32.43
N LEU A 156 14.67 15.47 33.13
CA LEU A 156 15.23 15.02 34.40
C LEU A 156 14.20 15.06 35.54
N MET A 157 13.33 16.08 35.59
CA MET A 157 12.26 16.15 36.59
C MET A 157 11.16 15.09 36.39
N ILE A 158 10.84 14.77 35.12
CA ILE A 158 9.87 13.71 34.78
C ILE A 158 10.40 12.34 35.22
N VAL A 159 11.67 12.05 34.98
CA VAL A 159 12.31 10.81 35.43
C VAL A 159 12.27 10.68 36.95
N VAL A 160 12.57 11.76 37.69
CA VAL A 160 12.52 11.76 39.17
C VAL A 160 11.10 11.55 39.70
N HIS A 161 10.07 12.13 39.07
CA HIS A 161 8.67 11.95 39.49
C HIS A 161 8.13 10.56 39.18
N VAL A 162 8.44 9.99 38.01
CA VAL A 162 8.03 8.62 37.64
C VAL A 162 8.70 7.59 38.55
N LEU A 163 9.98 7.78 38.89
CA LEU A 163 10.69 6.93 39.85
C LEU A 163 10.09 7.01 41.26
N GLY A 164 9.62 8.19 41.69
CA GLY A 164 8.92 8.36 42.97
C GLY A 164 7.57 7.62 43.04
N LEU A 165 6.79 7.65 41.96
CA LEU A 165 5.52 6.92 41.85
C LEU A 165 5.72 5.39 41.84
N LEU A 166 6.75 4.91 41.12
CA LEU A 166 7.11 3.49 41.07
C LEU A 166 7.63 2.98 42.43
N TYR A 167 8.38 3.80 43.16
CA TYR A 167 8.81 3.49 44.53
C TYR A 167 7.61 3.39 45.49
N GLY A 168 6.66 4.31 45.43
CA GLY A 168 5.42 4.27 46.22
C GLY A 168 4.58 3.02 45.95
N PHE A 169 4.45 2.64 44.67
CA PHE A 169 3.76 1.41 44.27
C PHE A 169 4.47 0.14 44.76
N GLY A 170 5.80 0.10 44.70
CA GLY A 170 6.60 -1.01 45.22
C GLY A 170 6.50 -1.20 46.73
N VAL A 171 6.39 -0.12 47.51
CA VAL A 171 6.18 -0.18 48.97
C VAL A 171 4.77 -0.69 49.31
N MET A 172 3.76 -0.28 48.55
CA MET A 172 2.37 -0.74 48.70
C MET A 172 2.23 -2.25 48.44
N VAL A 173 2.84 -2.76 47.35
CA VAL A 173 2.84 -4.19 47.02
C VAL A 173 3.59 -5.01 48.09
N ARG A 174 4.70 -4.50 48.62
CA ARG A 174 5.47 -5.16 49.68
C ARG A 174 4.69 -5.28 50.99
N HIS A 175 3.82 -4.31 51.30
CA HIS A 175 2.91 -4.36 52.45
C HIS A 175 1.70 -5.30 52.22
N LEU A 176 1.19 -5.36 50.99
CA LEU A 176 0.07 -6.25 50.63
C LEU A 176 0.49 -7.73 50.67
N VAL A 177 1.71 -8.04 50.22
CA VAL A 177 2.29 -9.39 50.18
C VAL A 177 2.75 -9.86 51.57
N GLY A 178 3.16 -8.95 52.45
CA GLY A 178 3.58 -9.26 53.82
C GLY A 178 2.45 -9.72 54.76
N ASN A 179 1.18 -9.38 54.44
CA ASN A 179 0.01 -9.69 55.28
C ASN A 179 -0.79 -10.93 54.86
N ILE A 180 -0.37 -11.63 53.79
CA ILE A 180 -1.08 -12.82 53.25
C ILE A 180 -0.35 -14.14 53.59
N MET A 181 0.78 -14.09 54.31
CA MET A 181 1.49 -15.28 54.77
C MET A 181 1.19 -15.63 56.23
N SER A 182 0.07 -16.33 56.47
CA SER A 182 -0.03 -17.28 57.57
C SER A 182 -1.10 -18.35 57.31
N LEU A 183 -0.67 -19.62 57.38
CA LEU A 183 -1.42 -20.87 57.52
C LEU A 183 -2.05 -21.52 56.27
N GLU A 184 -1.22 -22.36 55.65
CA GLU A 184 -1.45 -23.79 55.34
C GLU A 184 -2.89 -24.31 55.39
N ALA A 185 -3.61 -24.20 54.26
CA ALA A 185 -4.36 -25.28 53.61
C ALA A 185 -5.12 -24.69 52.42
N TYR A 186 -4.85 -25.18 51.20
CA TYR A 186 -5.69 -25.19 49.97
C TYR A 186 -4.85 -25.03 48.69
N SER A 187 -3.96 -25.99 48.42
CA SER A 187 -3.20 -26.09 47.16
C SER A 187 -3.97 -26.73 45.98
N ALA A 188 -5.31 -26.70 46.01
CA ALA A 188 -6.14 -27.24 44.92
C ALA A 188 -7.20 -26.26 44.37
N ARG A 189 -7.14 -24.97 44.74
CA ARG A 189 -8.03 -23.91 44.22
C ARG A 189 -7.30 -22.73 43.55
N TRP A 190 -5.97 -22.83 43.38
CA TRP A 190 -5.14 -21.75 42.84
C TRP A 190 -5.11 -21.67 41.30
N GLU A 191 -5.48 -22.73 40.58
CA GLU A 191 -5.53 -22.71 39.10
C GLU A 191 -6.80 -22.07 38.53
N GLN A 192 -7.88 -21.93 39.31
CA GLN A 192 -9.15 -21.34 38.84
C GLN A 192 -9.24 -19.81 39.01
N SER A 193 -8.43 -19.21 39.89
CA SER A 193 -8.50 -17.77 40.19
C SER A 193 -7.69 -16.90 39.20
N ILE A 194 -6.68 -17.47 38.54
CA ILE A 194 -5.90 -16.78 37.50
C ILE A 194 -6.75 -16.60 36.22
N GLU A 195 -7.67 -17.52 35.94
CA GLU A 195 -8.59 -17.44 34.79
C GLU A 195 -9.64 -16.32 34.93
N TYR A 196 -10.01 -15.96 36.16
CA TYR A 196 -10.97 -14.87 36.44
C TYR A 196 -10.32 -13.48 36.48
N LEU A 197 -9.00 -13.37 36.69
CA LEU A 197 -8.26 -12.11 36.69
C LEU A 197 -7.76 -11.70 35.30
N ILE A 198 -7.56 -12.66 34.38
CA ILE A 198 -7.07 -12.38 33.02
C ILE A 198 -8.22 -11.97 32.07
N ARG A 199 -9.45 -12.45 32.31
CA ARG A 199 -10.61 -12.16 31.44
C ARG A 199 -11.05 -10.68 31.41
N PRO A 200 -11.01 -9.90 32.51
CA PRO A 200 -11.30 -8.46 32.44
C PRO A 200 -10.19 -7.64 31.77
N PHE A 201 -8.92 -8.09 31.85
CA PHE A 201 -7.77 -7.40 31.24
C PHE A 201 -7.75 -7.54 29.71
N TRP A 202 -8.32 -8.63 29.18
CA TRP A 202 -8.57 -8.83 27.75
C TRP A 202 -9.78 -8.06 27.21
N ALA A 203 -10.75 -7.71 28.06
CA ALA A 203 -11.90 -6.89 27.65
C ALA A 203 -11.53 -5.39 27.51
N ILE A 204 -10.65 -4.87 28.38
CA ILE A 204 -10.21 -3.47 28.36
C ILE A 204 -9.24 -3.18 27.19
N THR A 205 -8.48 -4.17 26.72
CA THR A 205 -7.63 -4.05 25.52
C THR A 205 -8.44 -4.16 24.22
N PHE A 206 -9.63 -4.77 24.26
CA PHE A 206 -10.52 -4.88 23.09
C PHE A 206 -11.36 -3.61 22.85
N ASP A 207 -11.65 -2.80 23.88
CA ASP A 207 -12.46 -1.58 23.74
C ASP A 207 -11.68 -0.31 23.37
N ALA A 208 -10.34 -0.31 23.51
CA ALA A 208 -9.50 0.74 22.92
C ALA A 208 -9.59 0.77 21.38
N THR A 209 -9.86 -0.39 20.77
CA THR A 209 -10.08 -0.53 19.32
C THR A 209 -11.45 0.00 18.91
N ASN A 210 -12.46 -0.07 19.78
CA ASN A 210 -13.79 0.50 19.54
C ASN A 210 -13.82 2.03 19.73
N LEU A 211 -12.99 2.59 20.61
CA LEU A 211 -12.83 4.05 20.75
C LEU A 211 -12.13 4.70 19.54
N LEU A 212 -11.22 3.96 18.90
CA LEU A 212 -10.62 4.29 17.59
C LEU A 212 -11.66 4.26 16.45
N LEU A 213 -12.63 3.34 16.52
CA LEU A 213 -13.75 3.26 15.56
C LEU A 213 -14.84 4.31 15.81
N PHE A 214 -14.97 4.84 17.03
CA PHE A 214 -15.93 5.90 17.36
C PHE A 214 -15.41 7.31 17.02
N THR A 215 -14.11 7.56 17.18
CA THR A 215 -13.48 8.81 16.73
C THR A 215 -13.42 8.91 15.20
N GLY A 216 -13.32 7.77 14.50
CA GLY A 216 -13.47 7.72 13.03
C GLY A 216 -14.89 8.01 12.50
N ARG A 217 -15.94 7.85 13.32
CA ARG A 217 -17.34 8.12 12.92
C ARG A 217 -17.84 9.54 13.20
N LEU A 218 -17.13 10.33 14.01
CA LEU A 218 -17.44 11.76 14.24
C LEU A 218 -16.74 12.71 13.24
N CYS A 219 -15.87 12.20 12.35
CA CYS A 219 -15.30 12.98 11.24
C CYS A 219 -16.18 12.97 9.97
N ALA A 220 -17.34 12.31 10.01
CA ALA A 220 -18.34 12.36 8.95
C ALA A 220 -19.28 13.56 9.14
N GLY A 221 -18.76 14.78 8.95
CA GLY A 221 -19.57 15.99 8.99
C GLY A 221 -18.76 17.27 9.14
N GLY A 222 -18.17 17.76 8.07
CA GLY A 222 -17.62 19.12 8.00
C GLY A 222 -16.18 19.19 7.47
N SER A 223 -16.00 20.03 6.44
CA SER A 223 -14.82 20.22 5.60
C SER A 223 -13.48 20.36 6.33
N TRP A 224 -12.44 19.70 5.79
CA TRP A 224 -11.03 20.01 6.11
C TRP A 224 -10.30 20.52 4.86
N LYS A 225 -10.20 21.85 4.74
CA LYS A 225 -9.02 22.48 4.17
C LYS A 225 -7.98 22.56 5.30
N GLN A 226 -6.75 22.15 5.00
CA GLN A 226 -5.51 22.29 5.79
C GLN A 226 -5.42 21.48 7.10
N MET A 227 -4.61 20.42 7.08
CA MET A 227 -3.97 19.88 8.29
C MET A 227 -2.47 19.70 8.04
N ASP A 228 -1.67 20.44 8.83
CA ASP A 228 -0.22 20.57 8.71
C ASP A 228 0.57 19.29 9.02
N TYR A 229 1.61 19.05 8.19
CA TYR A 229 2.61 17.99 8.21
C TYR A 229 3.27 17.72 9.59
N VAL A 230 3.20 18.68 10.52
CA VAL A 230 3.78 18.60 11.87
C VAL A 230 2.98 17.67 12.80
N ARG A 231 1.66 17.55 12.59
CA ARG A 231 0.77 16.72 13.45
C ARG A 231 0.89 15.22 13.15
N ALA A 232 1.15 14.87 11.89
CA ALA A 232 1.42 13.48 11.48
C ALA A 232 2.75 12.95 12.06
N HIS A 233 3.77 13.82 12.14
CA HIS A 233 5.08 13.45 12.69
C HIS A 233 5.04 13.22 14.22
N GLN A 234 4.19 13.93 14.95
CA GLN A 234 3.97 13.73 16.39
C GLN A 234 3.26 12.40 16.70
N ILE A 235 2.33 11.97 15.84
CA ILE A 235 1.62 10.68 16.01
C ILE A 235 2.57 9.50 15.77
N ASN A 236 3.47 9.59 14.78
CA ASN A 236 4.47 8.55 14.52
C ASN A 236 5.51 8.41 15.66
N MET A 237 5.93 9.52 16.28
CA MET A 237 6.83 9.47 17.44
C MET A 237 6.16 8.85 18.68
N GLN A 238 4.85 9.05 18.86
CA GLN A 238 4.09 8.42 19.95
C GLN A 238 3.89 6.91 19.75
N LEU A 239 3.73 6.46 18.51
CA LEU A 239 3.68 5.04 18.13
C LEU A 239 5.02 4.32 18.37
N LEU A 240 6.15 4.92 17.99
CA LEU A 240 7.49 4.38 18.24
C LEU A 240 7.81 4.26 19.74
N THR A 241 7.35 5.21 20.54
CA THR A 241 7.54 5.19 22.00
C THR A 241 6.70 4.09 22.66
N ALA A 242 5.49 3.82 22.16
CA ALA A 242 4.63 2.75 22.66
C ALA A 242 5.21 1.35 22.37
N VAL A 243 5.79 1.14 21.19
CA VAL A 243 6.47 -0.12 20.83
C VAL A 243 7.72 -0.37 21.69
N ALA A 244 8.54 0.66 21.91
CA ALA A 244 9.74 0.56 22.75
C ALA A 244 9.42 0.25 24.22
N VAL A 245 8.31 0.78 24.75
CA VAL A 245 7.84 0.47 26.11
C VAL A 245 7.41 -1.00 26.20
N VAL A 246 6.69 -1.52 25.21
CA VAL A 246 6.26 -2.94 25.18
C VAL A 246 7.45 -3.90 25.09
N GLU A 247 8.47 -3.61 24.25
CA GLU A 247 9.70 -4.40 24.20
C GLU A 247 10.50 -4.36 25.52
N GLY A 248 10.54 -3.19 26.18
CA GLY A 248 11.15 -3.04 27.50
C GLY A 248 10.47 -3.91 28.57
N TRP A 249 9.14 -3.98 28.57
CA TRP A 249 8.38 -4.82 29.50
C TRP A 249 8.57 -6.32 29.23
N ILE A 250 8.59 -6.75 27.95
CA ILE A 250 8.87 -8.14 27.58
C ILE A 250 10.26 -8.57 28.08
N THR A 251 11.25 -7.68 27.95
CA THR A 251 12.62 -7.93 28.39
C THR A 251 12.73 -8.02 29.92
N VAL A 252 12.02 -7.16 30.65
CA VAL A 252 11.97 -7.20 32.13
C VAL A 252 11.29 -8.48 32.63
N PHE A 253 10.18 -8.90 32.01
CA PHE A 253 9.51 -10.15 32.38
C PHE A 253 10.35 -11.40 32.06
N ALA A 254 11.11 -11.39 30.96
CA ALA A 254 12.06 -12.45 30.64
C ALA A 254 13.20 -12.54 31.69
N HIS A 255 13.73 -11.40 32.15
CA HIS A 255 14.77 -11.36 33.19
C HIS A 255 14.24 -11.77 34.56
N MET A 256 13.02 -11.37 34.94
CA MET A 256 12.41 -11.79 36.21
C MET A 256 12.11 -13.29 36.24
N ARG A 257 11.74 -13.88 35.09
CA ARG A 257 11.56 -15.32 34.94
C ARG A 257 12.89 -16.08 35.00
N PHE A 258 13.93 -15.57 34.34
CA PHE A 258 15.29 -16.14 34.42
C PHE A 258 15.84 -16.12 35.84
N LEU A 259 15.63 -15.03 36.59
CA LEU A 259 16.01 -14.92 38.00
C LEU A 259 15.21 -15.88 38.90
N TRP A 260 13.92 -16.09 38.64
CA TRP A 260 13.12 -17.10 39.35
C TRP A 260 13.67 -18.50 39.09
N GLU A 261 13.91 -18.86 37.83
CA GLU A 261 14.44 -20.18 37.43
C GLU A 261 15.83 -20.44 38.05
N LEU A 262 16.72 -19.44 38.08
CA LEU A 262 18.00 -19.50 38.80
C LEU A 262 17.83 -19.68 40.32
N THR A 263 16.83 -19.03 40.93
CA THR A 263 16.57 -19.16 42.36
C THR A 263 16.03 -20.57 42.70
N LEU A 264 15.24 -21.15 41.79
CA LEU A 264 14.73 -22.52 41.92
C LEU A 264 15.85 -23.56 41.74
N ILE A 265 16.72 -23.37 40.74
CA ILE A 265 17.87 -24.24 40.46
C ILE A 265 18.88 -24.19 41.62
N THR A 266 19.15 -23.00 42.18
CA THR A 266 20.04 -22.82 43.35
C THR A 266 19.45 -23.46 44.62
N LYS A 267 18.12 -23.38 44.83
CA LYS A 267 17.46 -24.06 45.96
C LYS A 267 17.44 -25.58 45.83
N MET A 268 17.24 -26.12 44.63
CA MET A 268 17.23 -27.57 44.38
C MET A 268 18.63 -28.19 44.43
N SER A 269 19.67 -27.45 44.02
CA SER A 269 21.07 -27.92 44.08
C SER A 269 21.64 -27.96 45.50
N VAL A 270 21.11 -27.16 46.43
CA VAL A 270 21.47 -27.19 47.87
C VAL A 270 20.77 -28.33 48.62
N GLN A 271 19.64 -28.85 48.14
CA GLN A 271 18.87 -29.91 48.81
C GLN A 271 19.12 -31.35 48.31
N LEU A 272 19.69 -31.56 47.12
CA LEU A 272 19.77 -32.90 46.49
C LEU A 272 21.15 -33.34 46.03
N GLY A 273 22.23 -32.65 46.41
CA GLY A 273 23.59 -33.12 46.20
C GLY A 273 24.00 -33.25 44.73
N GLY A 274 24.49 -32.14 44.16
CA GLY A 274 25.55 -32.08 43.13
C GLY A 274 25.34 -32.65 41.73
N SER A 275 24.74 -33.84 41.55
CA SER A 275 24.93 -34.62 40.31
C SER A 275 23.64 -35.03 39.57
N PHE A 276 22.45 -34.70 40.07
CA PHE A 276 21.17 -35.06 39.41
C PHE A 276 20.55 -33.92 38.57
N ALA A 277 20.96 -32.66 38.78
CA ALA A 277 20.36 -31.49 38.13
C ALA A 277 20.73 -31.35 36.63
N PHE A 278 21.81 -31.97 36.18
CA PHE A 278 22.32 -31.79 34.81
C PHE A 278 21.60 -32.68 33.77
N LEU A 279 21.11 -33.87 34.16
CA LEU A 279 20.40 -34.78 33.24
C LEU A 279 18.92 -34.40 33.02
N TYR A 280 18.29 -33.70 33.97
CA TYR A 280 16.89 -33.31 33.84
C TYR A 280 16.72 -32.06 32.94
N ALA A 281 17.72 -31.18 32.91
CA ALA A 281 17.70 -29.96 32.09
C ALA A 281 17.80 -30.25 30.58
N THR A 282 18.56 -31.27 30.18
CA THR A 282 18.76 -31.60 28.75
C THR A 282 17.57 -32.35 28.14
N GLY A 283 16.92 -33.24 28.90
CA GLY A 283 15.72 -33.96 28.44
C GLY A 283 14.46 -33.09 28.35
N PHE A 284 14.31 -32.11 29.25
CA PHE A 284 13.13 -31.24 29.26
C PHE A 284 13.17 -30.21 28.12
N VAL A 285 14.35 -29.70 27.75
CA VAL A 285 14.51 -28.74 26.65
C VAL A 285 14.16 -29.35 25.29
N ASP A 286 14.46 -30.63 25.05
CA ASP A 286 14.17 -31.29 23.77
C ASP A 286 12.68 -31.66 23.60
N VAL A 287 12.01 -32.06 24.68
CA VAL A 287 10.54 -32.28 24.68
C VAL A 287 9.80 -30.95 24.56
N TRP A 288 10.28 -29.91 25.25
CA TRP A 288 9.64 -28.60 25.25
C TRP A 288 9.84 -27.86 23.92
N THR A 289 10.99 -28.00 23.24
CA THR A 289 11.16 -27.44 21.88
C THR A 289 10.31 -28.16 20.84
N LYS A 290 10.16 -29.49 20.91
CA LYS A 290 9.26 -30.22 20.01
C LYS A 290 7.78 -29.89 20.25
N GLN A 291 7.37 -29.79 21.52
CA GLN A 291 6.00 -29.43 21.89
C GLN A 291 5.70 -27.95 21.63
N MET A 292 6.64 -27.03 21.87
CA MET A 292 6.48 -25.61 21.51
C MET A 292 6.46 -25.43 20.00
N ARG A 293 7.25 -26.19 19.22
CA ARG A 293 7.19 -26.13 17.76
C ARG A 293 5.83 -26.62 17.25
N LYS A 294 5.30 -27.71 17.83
CA LYS A 294 3.96 -28.21 17.52
C LYS A 294 2.88 -27.22 17.96
N ALA A 295 2.97 -26.67 19.17
CA ALA A 295 2.03 -25.66 19.68
C ALA A 295 2.10 -24.37 18.86
N CYS A 296 3.28 -23.92 18.42
CA CYS A 296 3.42 -22.78 17.53
C CYS A 296 2.86 -23.06 16.13
N LEU A 297 2.98 -24.28 15.61
CA LEU A 297 2.35 -24.72 14.35
C LEU A 297 0.82 -24.84 14.49
N ASP A 298 0.33 -25.33 15.62
CA ASP A 298 -1.09 -25.47 15.95
C ASP A 298 -1.74 -24.11 16.26
N ILE A 299 -0.99 -23.19 16.86
CA ILE A 299 -1.39 -21.79 17.10
C ILE A 299 -1.34 -21.02 15.78
N ALA A 300 -0.33 -21.21 14.94
CA ALA A 300 -0.28 -20.64 13.60
C ALA A 300 -1.44 -21.14 12.72
N SER A 301 -1.82 -22.42 12.83
CA SER A 301 -2.98 -22.98 12.12
C SER A 301 -4.32 -22.50 12.70
N CYS A 302 -4.40 -22.29 14.03
CA CYS A 302 -5.58 -21.69 14.67
C CYS A 302 -5.76 -20.19 14.35
N PHE A 303 -4.66 -19.43 14.24
CA PHE A 303 -4.71 -18.04 13.75
C PHE A 303 -5.02 -17.98 12.24
N ALA A 304 -4.61 -18.97 11.46
CA ALA A 304 -5.00 -19.11 10.06
C ALA A 304 -6.50 -19.41 9.87
N HIS A 305 -7.17 -19.99 10.88
CA HIS A 305 -8.58 -20.41 10.77
C HIS A 305 -9.62 -19.42 11.31
N LYS A 306 -9.22 -18.30 11.94
CA LYS A 306 -10.17 -17.33 12.53
C LYS A 306 -10.01 -15.87 12.11
N ALA A 307 -9.18 -15.56 11.13
CA ALA A 307 -9.44 -14.41 10.28
C ALA A 307 -10.57 -14.81 9.30
N LYS A 308 -11.62 -13.99 9.17
CA LYS A 308 -12.30 -13.92 7.86
C LYS A 308 -11.16 -13.78 6.85
N LYS A 309 -11.02 -14.71 5.89
CA LYS A 309 -10.10 -14.58 4.75
C LYS A 309 -10.44 -13.26 4.03
N SER A 310 -9.97 -12.13 4.53
CA SER A 310 -9.80 -10.95 3.69
C SER A 310 -8.71 -11.37 2.72
N GLU A 311 -9.06 -11.47 1.44
CA GLU A 311 -8.04 -11.70 0.42
C GLU A 311 -6.96 -10.62 0.60
N MET A 312 -5.75 -11.06 0.97
CA MET A 312 -4.63 -10.18 1.24
C MET A 312 -4.28 -9.49 -0.09
N PHE A 313 -4.30 -8.15 -0.12
CA PHE A 313 -3.77 -7.34 -1.21
C PHE A 313 -2.47 -6.67 -0.75
N ALA A 314 -1.61 -6.25 -1.68
CA ALA A 314 -0.40 -5.50 -1.40
C ALA A 314 -0.27 -4.33 -2.38
N VAL A 315 -0.44 -3.11 -1.85
CA VAL A 315 -0.29 -1.86 -2.59
C VAL A 315 0.50 -0.88 -1.73
N LYS A 316 1.10 0.12 -2.37
CA LYS A 316 2.01 1.06 -1.69
C LYS A 316 1.36 1.87 -0.57
N ASP A 317 0.19 2.47 -0.85
CA ASP A 317 -0.50 3.35 0.08
C ASP A 317 -2.01 3.37 -0.18
N MET A 318 -2.78 2.80 0.75
CA MET A 318 -4.25 2.78 0.69
C MET A 318 -4.88 4.17 0.88
N GLY A 319 -4.14 5.15 1.41
CA GLY A 319 -4.57 6.54 1.51
C GLY A 319 -4.83 7.20 0.15
N LEU A 320 -4.28 6.63 -0.93
CA LEU A 320 -4.44 7.14 -2.30
C LEU A 320 -5.74 6.70 -2.98
N ALA A 321 -6.55 5.84 -2.35
CA ALA A 321 -7.71 5.23 -3.00
C ALA A 321 -8.77 6.24 -3.49
N GLU A 322 -9.00 7.33 -2.75
CA GLU A 322 -9.96 8.37 -3.17
C GLU A 322 -9.46 9.11 -4.42
N PHE A 323 -8.15 9.38 -4.50
CA PHE A 323 -7.55 9.96 -5.70
C PHE A 323 -7.67 9.00 -6.89
N GLY A 324 -7.36 7.72 -6.68
CA GLY A 324 -7.57 6.66 -7.68
C GLY A 324 -9.00 6.61 -8.21
N ARG A 325 -10.00 6.67 -7.33
CA ARG A 325 -11.41 6.67 -7.73
C ARG A 325 -11.77 7.88 -8.59
N LYS A 326 -11.24 9.08 -8.28
CA LYS A 326 -11.51 10.28 -9.06
C LYS A 326 -10.97 10.15 -10.48
N GLU A 327 -9.74 9.68 -10.64
CA GLU A 327 -9.17 9.48 -11.98
C GLU A 327 -9.82 8.31 -12.74
N LEU A 328 -10.20 7.23 -12.06
CA LEU A 328 -10.99 6.15 -12.67
C LEU A 328 -12.32 6.68 -13.23
N THR A 329 -13.01 7.54 -12.49
CA THR A 329 -14.27 8.15 -12.94
C THR A 329 -14.07 8.99 -14.20
N LEU A 330 -12.95 9.74 -14.28
CA LEU A 330 -12.60 10.48 -15.50
C LEU A 330 -12.27 9.53 -16.65
N ALA A 331 -11.52 8.46 -16.39
CA ALA A 331 -11.15 7.49 -17.40
C ALA A 331 -12.36 6.73 -17.96
N GLU A 332 -13.39 6.45 -17.16
CA GLU A 332 -14.63 5.83 -17.65
C GLU A 332 -15.30 6.64 -18.78
N HIS A 333 -15.24 7.98 -18.71
CA HIS A 333 -15.74 8.85 -19.78
C HIS A 333 -14.92 8.75 -21.06
N GLU A 334 -13.61 8.53 -20.92
CA GLU A 334 -12.70 8.35 -22.04
C GLU A 334 -12.66 6.89 -22.54
N MET A 335 -13.40 5.96 -21.93
CA MET A 335 -13.35 4.53 -22.29
C MET A 335 -14.70 3.98 -22.78
N PRO A 336 -15.24 4.53 -23.90
CA PRO A 336 -16.58 4.20 -24.36
C PRO A 336 -16.76 2.73 -24.74
N GLY A 337 -15.70 2.07 -25.23
CA GLY A 337 -15.74 0.65 -25.58
C GLY A 337 -15.96 -0.26 -24.36
N LEU A 338 -15.23 -0.01 -23.27
CA LEU A 338 -15.44 -0.73 -22.01
C LEU A 338 -16.80 -0.43 -21.39
N MET A 339 -17.24 0.84 -21.40
CA MET A 339 -18.56 1.21 -20.88
C MET A 339 -19.69 0.54 -21.68
N ALA A 340 -19.55 0.45 -23.00
CA ALA A 340 -20.47 -0.29 -23.86
C ALA A 340 -20.47 -1.79 -23.53
N ALA A 341 -19.29 -2.40 -23.32
CA ALA A 341 -19.20 -3.80 -22.91
C ALA A 341 -19.89 -4.08 -21.57
N ARG A 342 -19.75 -3.19 -20.57
CA ARG A 342 -20.48 -3.27 -19.30
C ARG A 342 -21.99 -3.23 -19.53
N LYS A 343 -22.47 -2.31 -20.38
CA LYS A 343 -23.90 -2.17 -20.69
C LYS A 343 -24.46 -3.39 -21.43
N GLU A 344 -23.72 -3.91 -22.40
CA GLU A 344 -24.15 -5.02 -23.25
C GLU A 344 -24.10 -6.36 -22.51
N PHE A 345 -22.99 -6.67 -21.83
CA PHE A 345 -22.74 -7.99 -21.26
C PHE A 345 -22.98 -8.06 -19.74
N GLY A 346 -22.99 -6.92 -19.04
CA GLY A 346 -23.20 -6.85 -17.60
C GLY A 346 -24.48 -7.55 -17.13
N PRO A 347 -25.67 -7.33 -17.75
CA PRO A 347 -26.91 -7.98 -17.31
C PRO A 347 -26.85 -9.52 -17.33
N ALA A 348 -26.10 -10.11 -18.26
CA ALA A 348 -25.97 -11.55 -18.41
C ALA A 348 -24.97 -12.17 -17.42
N GLN A 349 -24.09 -11.37 -16.80
CA GLN A 349 -23.02 -11.82 -15.90
C GLN A 349 -22.24 -13.03 -16.46
N PRO A 350 -21.66 -12.93 -17.67
CA PRO A 350 -21.08 -14.08 -18.37
C PRO A 350 -19.93 -14.75 -17.59
N PHE A 351 -19.22 -14.01 -16.74
CA PHE A 351 -18.09 -14.52 -15.97
C PHE A 351 -18.45 -14.90 -14.53
N LYS A 352 -19.74 -14.99 -14.20
CA LYS A 352 -20.21 -15.26 -12.83
C LYS A 352 -19.52 -16.47 -12.22
N GLY A 353 -18.72 -16.21 -11.18
CA GLY A 353 -18.04 -17.25 -10.40
C GLY A 353 -16.70 -17.73 -10.98
N MET A 354 -16.27 -17.19 -12.12
CA MET A 354 -14.96 -17.48 -12.70
C MET A 354 -13.87 -16.64 -12.03
N ASN A 355 -12.67 -17.21 -11.89
CA ASN A 355 -11.48 -16.48 -11.47
C ASN A 355 -10.72 -16.02 -12.71
N ILE A 356 -10.68 -14.71 -12.95
CA ILE A 356 -9.90 -14.11 -14.03
C ILE A 356 -8.71 -13.38 -13.41
N ASN A 357 -7.53 -13.81 -13.81
CA ASN A 357 -6.28 -13.28 -13.30
C ASN A 357 -5.61 -12.39 -14.34
N GLY A 358 -4.99 -11.29 -13.93
CA GLY A 358 -4.34 -10.36 -14.83
C GLY A 358 -2.89 -10.03 -14.45
N SER A 359 -2.00 -10.05 -15.42
CA SER A 359 -0.65 -9.47 -15.37
C SER A 359 -0.52 -8.43 -16.48
N LEU A 360 -1.02 -7.24 -16.19
CA LEU A 360 -1.05 -6.07 -17.07
C LEU A 360 -0.60 -4.87 -16.24
N HIS A 361 0.01 -3.86 -16.85
CA HIS A 361 0.40 -2.63 -16.16
C HIS A 361 -0.73 -2.11 -15.26
N MET A 362 -0.47 -1.94 -13.95
CA MET A 362 -1.50 -1.55 -12.98
C MET A 362 -1.75 -0.04 -13.01
N THR A 363 -2.43 0.44 -14.06
CA THR A 363 -2.75 1.85 -14.30
C THR A 363 -4.23 2.18 -14.04
N ILE A 364 -4.61 3.45 -14.17
CA ILE A 364 -6.00 3.91 -14.16
C ILE A 364 -6.80 3.22 -15.28
N GLN A 365 -6.24 3.11 -16.48
CA GLN A 365 -6.90 2.45 -17.62
C GLN A 365 -7.17 0.98 -17.30
N THR A 366 -6.18 0.29 -16.72
CA THR A 366 -6.31 -1.11 -16.30
C THR A 366 -7.33 -1.26 -15.18
N GLY A 367 -7.42 -0.29 -14.27
CA GLY A 367 -8.48 -0.28 -13.27
C GLY A 367 -9.88 -0.28 -13.88
N VAL A 368 -10.13 0.44 -14.98
CA VAL A 368 -11.41 0.41 -15.70
C VAL A 368 -11.66 -0.95 -16.37
N LEU A 369 -10.62 -1.61 -16.90
CA LEU A 369 -10.70 -2.99 -17.41
C LEU A 369 -11.06 -3.97 -16.28
N ILE A 370 -10.37 -3.92 -15.15
CA ILE A 370 -10.63 -4.75 -13.97
C ILE A 370 -12.09 -4.61 -13.52
N GLU A 371 -12.57 -3.37 -13.39
CA GLU A 371 -13.96 -3.12 -12.98
C GLU A 371 -14.97 -3.56 -14.05
N THR A 372 -14.56 -3.61 -15.33
CA THR A 372 -15.39 -4.19 -16.40
C THR A 372 -15.49 -5.70 -16.26
N LEU A 373 -14.38 -6.42 -16.04
CA LEU A 373 -14.39 -7.87 -15.81
C LEU A 373 -15.21 -8.23 -14.57
N SER A 374 -15.03 -7.46 -13.48
CA SER A 374 -15.82 -7.59 -12.26
C SER A 374 -17.31 -7.32 -12.50
N ALA A 375 -17.66 -6.26 -13.24
CA ALA A 375 -19.04 -5.95 -13.61
C ALA A 375 -19.69 -7.01 -14.52
N LEU A 376 -18.90 -7.82 -15.23
CA LEU A 376 -19.36 -8.98 -15.99
C LEU A 376 -19.41 -10.28 -15.14
N GLY A 377 -19.08 -10.21 -13.85
CA GLY A 377 -19.28 -11.27 -12.86
C GLY A 377 -18.01 -12.01 -12.42
N ALA A 378 -16.84 -11.62 -12.92
CA ALA A 378 -15.58 -12.28 -12.59
C ALA A 378 -15.09 -11.96 -11.17
N LYS A 379 -14.41 -12.92 -10.55
CA LYS A 379 -13.53 -12.67 -9.39
C LYS A 379 -12.14 -12.38 -9.92
N VAL A 380 -11.62 -11.20 -9.62
CA VAL A 380 -10.41 -10.69 -10.27
C VAL A 380 -9.24 -10.63 -9.29
N ARG A 381 -8.06 -11.09 -9.74
CA ARG A 381 -6.78 -10.90 -9.06
C ARG A 381 -5.78 -10.29 -10.03
N TRP A 382 -4.94 -9.37 -9.56
CA TRP A 382 -4.09 -8.59 -10.46
C TRP A 382 -2.69 -8.34 -9.90
N CYS A 383 -1.69 -8.40 -10.78
CA CYS A 383 -0.37 -7.82 -10.57
C CYS A 383 0.02 -6.96 -11.77
N SER A 384 1.03 -6.11 -11.59
CA SER A 384 1.63 -5.37 -12.69
C SER A 384 2.60 -6.27 -13.48
N CYS A 385 2.76 -6.04 -14.78
CA CYS A 385 3.77 -6.72 -15.62
C CYS A 385 5.09 -5.92 -15.76
N ASN A 386 5.23 -4.82 -15.02
CA ASN A 386 6.48 -4.05 -14.99
C ASN A 386 6.64 -3.26 -13.69
N ILE A 387 7.83 -3.36 -13.09
CA ILE A 387 8.21 -2.78 -11.80
C ILE A 387 8.02 -1.26 -11.66
N PHE A 388 7.98 -0.52 -12.77
CA PHE A 388 7.80 0.93 -12.74
C PHE A 388 6.46 1.40 -13.31
N SER A 389 5.60 0.49 -13.79
CA SER A 389 4.39 0.88 -14.52
C SER A 389 3.17 1.16 -13.64
N THR A 390 3.18 0.67 -12.40
CA THR A 390 2.05 0.83 -11.48
C THR A 390 1.78 2.29 -11.18
N GLN A 391 0.51 2.69 -11.26
CA GLN A 391 0.01 3.93 -10.69
C GLN A 391 -0.56 3.62 -9.30
N ASP A 392 0.19 3.97 -8.25
CA ASP A 392 -0.12 3.55 -6.87
C ASP A 392 -1.55 3.92 -6.41
N HIS A 393 -2.07 5.06 -6.87
CA HIS A 393 -3.43 5.50 -6.58
C HIS A 393 -4.50 4.66 -7.32
N ALA A 394 -4.23 4.21 -8.54
CA ALA A 394 -5.11 3.27 -9.25
C ALA A 394 -5.18 1.93 -8.52
N ALA A 395 -4.02 1.37 -8.15
CA ALA A 395 -3.93 0.13 -7.38
C ALA A 395 -4.71 0.21 -6.06
N ALA A 396 -4.52 1.30 -5.30
CA ALA A 396 -5.26 1.55 -4.07
C ALA A 396 -6.77 1.74 -4.30
N GLY A 397 -7.17 2.43 -5.37
CA GLY A 397 -8.58 2.64 -5.73
C GLY A 397 -9.32 1.34 -6.03
N ILE A 398 -8.68 0.42 -6.75
CA ILE A 398 -9.21 -0.91 -7.07
C ILE A 398 -9.25 -1.81 -5.83
N ALA A 399 -8.14 -1.89 -5.08
CA ALA A 399 -8.08 -2.68 -3.85
C ALA A 399 -9.13 -2.21 -2.82
N LYS A 400 -9.33 -0.89 -2.69
CA LYS A 400 -10.33 -0.31 -1.78
C LYS A 400 -11.76 -0.61 -2.21
N ALA A 401 -12.03 -0.63 -3.51
CA ALA A 401 -13.34 -0.96 -4.06
C ALA A 401 -13.70 -2.45 -3.88
N GLY A 402 -12.70 -3.31 -3.73
CA GLY A 402 -12.89 -4.75 -3.62
C GLY A 402 -13.32 -5.40 -4.94
N THR A 403 -13.12 -4.71 -6.07
CA THR A 403 -13.39 -5.23 -7.42
C THR A 403 -12.31 -6.21 -7.89
N ALA A 404 -11.09 -6.10 -7.33
CA ALA A 404 -10.03 -7.09 -7.46
C ALA A 404 -9.12 -7.12 -6.23
N THR A 405 -8.41 -8.24 -6.07
CA THR A 405 -7.26 -8.36 -5.14
C THR A 405 -5.98 -8.01 -5.89
N VAL A 406 -5.30 -6.94 -5.49
CA VAL A 406 -4.17 -6.34 -6.22
C VAL A 406 -2.85 -6.54 -5.48
N PHE A 407 -1.80 -6.93 -6.21
CA PHE A 407 -0.40 -7.01 -5.75
C PHE A 407 0.46 -6.20 -6.71
N ALA A 408 0.61 -4.91 -6.43
CA ALA A 408 1.36 -4.02 -7.32
C ALA A 408 1.71 -2.69 -6.62
N TRP A 409 2.93 -2.20 -6.85
CA TRP A 409 3.35 -0.83 -6.52
C TRP A 409 4.42 -0.31 -7.48
N LYS A 410 4.59 1.01 -7.55
CA LYS A 410 5.64 1.61 -8.37
C LYS A 410 6.98 1.52 -7.64
N GLY A 411 7.98 0.96 -8.32
CA GLY A 411 9.33 0.78 -7.79
C GLY A 411 9.54 -0.56 -7.11
N GLU A 412 8.86 -1.61 -7.56
CA GLU A 412 9.15 -2.99 -7.14
C GLU A 412 10.60 -3.38 -7.45
N THR A 413 11.18 -4.20 -6.59
CA THR A 413 12.38 -4.98 -6.92
C THR A 413 12.00 -6.23 -7.73
N LEU A 414 12.95 -6.85 -8.43
CA LEU A 414 12.67 -8.09 -9.19
C LEU A 414 12.11 -9.23 -8.31
N PRO A 415 12.61 -9.50 -7.09
CA PRO A 415 11.99 -10.48 -6.20
C PRO A 415 10.54 -10.13 -5.82
N GLU A 416 10.24 -8.85 -5.58
CA GLU A 416 8.88 -8.39 -5.27
C GLU A 416 7.94 -8.53 -6.47
N TYR A 417 8.41 -8.23 -7.67
CA TYR A 417 7.67 -8.42 -8.93
C TYR A 417 7.21 -9.87 -9.10
N TRP A 418 8.16 -10.81 -9.02
CA TRP A 418 7.85 -12.23 -9.15
C TRP A 418 7.00 -12.76 -7.99
N TRP A 419 7.19 -12.23 -6.78
CA TRP A 419 6.28 -12.50 -5.66
C TRP A 419 4.86 -12.00 -5.94
N CYS A 420 4.68 -10.80 -6.50
CA CYS A 420 3.37 -10.27 -6.86
C CYS A 420 2.67 -11.15 -7.90
N THR A 421 3.39 -11.60 -8.94
CA THR A 421 2.89 -12.53 -9.95
C THR A 421 2.43 -13.85 -9.31
N GLU A 422 3.22 -14.40 -8.39
CA GLU A 422 2.87 -15.61 -7.66
C GLU A 422 1.63 -15.45 -6.76
N GLN A 423 1.51 -14.31 -6.07
CA GLN A 423 0.32 -14.00 -5.25
C GLN A 423 -0.94 -13.84 -6.11
N MET A 424 -0.81 -13.18 -7.26
CA MET A 424 -1.90 -13.02 -8.22
C MET A 424 -2.41 -14.39 -8.68
N MET A 425 -1.50 -15.29 -9.10
CA MET A 425 -1.84 -16.65 -9.59
C MET A 425 -2.38 -17.59 -8.50
N THR A 426 -2.02 -17.37 -7.25
CA THR A 426 -2.44 -18.22 -6.12
C THR A 426 -3.85 -17.85 -5.66
N VAL A 427 -4.86 -18.50 -6.22
CA VAL A 427 -6.28 -18.29 -5.88
C VAL A 427 -6.67 -19.10 -4.63
N PRO A 428 -7.11 -18.47 -3.53
CA PRO A 428 -7.46 -19.22 -2.31
C PRO A 428 -8.61 -20.20 -2.53
N GLY A 429 -8.34 -21.50 -2.34
CA GLY A 429 -9.36 -22.55 -2.47
C GLY A 429 -9.64 -23.01 -3.90
N ALA A 430 -8.80 -22.62 -4.87
CA ALA A 430 -8.82 -23.13 -6.23
C ALA A 430 -7.40 -23.44 -6.71
N ASP A 431 -7.26 -24.32 -7.69
CA ASP A 431 -5.98 -24.66 -8.30
C ASP A 431 -5.51 -23.61 -9.32
N GLY A 432 -5.78 -22.33 -9.10
CA GLY A 432 -5.46 -21.22 -10.02
C GLY A 432 -6.68 -20.59 -10.70
N CYS A 433 -6.40 -19.80 -11.74
CA CYS A 433 -7.41 -19.05 -12.50
C CYS A 433 -8.13 -19.90 -13.55
N ASP A 434 -9.35 -19.48 -13.90
CA ASP A 434 -10.09 -20.04 -15.03
C ASP A 434 -9.61 -19.43 -16.35
N GLN A 435 -9.27 -18.14 -16.38
CA GLN A 435 -8.70 -17.45 -17.54
C GLN A 435 -7.62 -16.45 -17.10
N LEU A 436 -6.65 -16.22 -17.99
CA LEU A 436 -5.54 -15.29 -17.78
C LEU A 436 -5.62 -14.13 -18.78
N VAL A 437 -5.28 -12.93 -18.31
CA VAL A 437 -4.97 -11.76 -19.13
C VAL A 437 -3.49 -11.44 -18.90
N ASP A 438 -2.69 -11.38 -19.95
CA ASP A 438 -1.22 -11.27 -19.84
C ASP A 438 -0.69 -10.18 -20.79
N ASP A 439 0.44 -9.59 -20.41
CA ASP A 439 1.14 -8.56 -21.17
C ASP A 439 2.65 -8.74 -21.05
N GLY A 440 3.26 -9.22 -22.12
CA GLY A 440 4.65 -9.66 -22.17
C GLY A 440 4.84 -11.16 -21.89
N GLY A 441 3.79 -11.85 -21.44
CA GLY A 441 3.77 -13.30 -21.29
C GLY A 441 4.50 -13.83 -20.04
N ASP A 442 4.74 -13.01 -19.02
CA ASP A 442 5.50 -13.43 -17.83
C ASP A 442 4.69 -14.35 -16.91
N ALA A 443 3.39 -14.10 -16.74
CA ALA A 443 2.52 -15.00 -15.98
C ALA A 443 2.38 -16.35 -16.70
N THR A 444 2.22 -16.30 -18.03
CA THR A 444 2.21 -17.49 -18.88
C THR A 444 3.52 -18.27 -18.78
N LEU A 445 4.67 -17.58 -18.88
CA LEU A 445 6.00 -18.17 -18.75
C LEU A 445 6.14 -18.90 -17.40
N LEU A 446 5.70 -18.28 -16.30
CA LEU A 446 5.82 -18.85 -14.97
C LEU A 446 4.99 -20.13 -14.82
N ILE A 447 3.78 -20.19 -15.39
CA ILE A 447 2.98 -21.43 -15.40
C ILE A 447 3.70 -22.54 -16.18
N HIS A 448 4.24 -22.22 -17.36
CA HIS A 448 4.92 -23.20 -18.22
C HIS A 448 6.20 -23.73 -17.56
N LYS A 449 7.04 -22.84 -17.05
CA LYS A 449 8.28 -23.21 -16.35
C LYS A 449 8.00 -23.91 -15.03
N GLY A 450 7.00 -23.47 -14.28
CA GLY A 450 6.58 -24.14 -13.05
C GLY A 450 6.22 -25.60 -13.29
N LYS A 451 5.39 -25.88 -14.30
CA LYS A 451 5.05 -27.27 -14.68
C LYS A 451 6.28 -28.07 -15.13
N GLU A 452 7.13 -27.49 -15.98
CA GLU A 452 8.37 -28.15 -16.45
C GLU A 452 9.26 -28.58 -15.27
N PHE A 453 9.47 -27.68 -14.30
CA PHE A 453 10.30 -27.97 -13.14
C PHE A 453 9.63 -28.91 -12.13
N GLU A 454 8.30 -28.88 -11.99
CA GLU A 454 7.56 -29.87 -11.20
C GLU A 454 7.66 -31.28 -11.80
N GLU A 455 7.56 -31.42 -13.13
CA GLU A 455 7.74 -32.70 -13.82
C GLU A 455 9.17 -33.23 -13.67
N LYS A 456 10.17 -32.34 -13.77
CA LYS A 456 11.58 -32.70 -13.53
C LYS A 456 11.78 -33.18 -12.08
N PHE A 457 11.28 -32.41 -11.11
CA PHE A 457 11.34 -32.78 -9.70
C PHE A 457 10.63 -34.11 -9.42
N ALA A 458 9.47 -34.37 -10.03
CA ALA A 458 8.76 -35.64 -9.90
C ALA A 458 9.55 -36.83 -10.47
N LYS A 459 10.37 -36.60 -11.51
CA LYS A 459 11.17 -37.63 -12.17
C LYS A 459 12.46 -37.98 -11.43
N ASP A 460 13.21 -36.99 -10.95
CA ASP A 460 14.56 -37.20 -10.41
C ASP A 460 14.84 -36.48 -9.08
N GLY A 461 13.87 -35.74 -8.52
CA GLY A 461 14.02 -35.00 -7.27
C GLY A 461 14.85 -33.71 -7.40
N SER A 462 15.28 -33.32 -8.61
CA SER A 462 16.06 -32.10 -8.81
C SER A 462 15.22 -30.85 -8.66
N LEU A 463 15.72 -29.91 -7.85
CA LEU A 463 15.13 -28.59 -7.70
C LEU A 463 15.74 -27.60 -8.71
N PRO A 464 15.01 -26.56 -9.13
CA PRO A 464 15.58 -25.45 -9.87
C PRO A 464 16.79 -24.85 -9.14
N ASP A 465 17.85 -24.54 -9.90
CA ASP A 465 19.08 -23.96 -9.36
C ASP A 465 19.29 -22.53 -9.88
N PRO A 466 19.07 -21.50 -9.06
CA PRO A 466 19.31 -20.10 -9.43
C PRO A 466 20.75 -19.81 -9.88
N SER A 467 21.73 -20.64 -9.51
CA SER A 467 23.12 -20.47 -9.95
C SER A 467 23.36 -20.90 -11.40
N SER A 468 22.40 -21.59 -12.03
CA SER A 468 22.49 -22.08 -13.42
C SER A 468 22.41 -20.99 -14.50
N THR A 469 22.09 -19.76 -14.13
CA THR A 469 21.96 -18.63 -15.04
C THR A 469 22.72 -17.42 -14.53
N THR A 470 23.16 -16.55 -15.44
CA THR A 470 23.71 -15.23 -15.10
C THR A 470 22.64 -14.14 -15.11
N ASN A 471 21.49 -14.36 -15.75
CA ASN A 471 20.40 -13.39 -15.83
C ASN A 471 19.73 -13.19 -14.46
N ALA A 472 19.81 -11.99 -13.90
CA ALA A 472 19.35 -11.68 -12.55
C ALA A 472 17.84 -11.91 -12.35
N GLU A 473 17.03 -11.63 -13.36
CA GLU A 473 15.57 -11.82 -13.32
C GLU A 473 15.21 -13.31 -13.35
N PHE A 474 15.87 -14.10 -14.21
CA PHE A 474 15.66 -15.54 -14.27
C PHE A 474 16.12 -16.26 -13.00
N LYS A 475 17.12 -15.72 -12.27
CA LYS A 475 17.45 -16.22 -10.91
C LYS A 475 16.28 -16.10 -9.95
N CYS A 476 15.54 -15.00 -10.01
CA CYS A 476 14.36 -14.77 -9.17
C CYS A 476 13.26 -15.80 -9.47
N ILE A 477 13.01 -16.09 -10.76
CA ILE A 477 12.07 -17.14 -11.19
C ILE A 477 12.50 -18.51 -10.66
N LEU A 478 13.76 -18.90 -10.87
CA LEU A 478 14.26 -20.21 -10.43
C LEU A 478 14.19 -20.36 -8.90
N GLN A 479 14.52 -19.29 -8.16
CA GLN A 479 14.42 -19.29 -6.71
C GLN A 479 12.98 -19.44 -6.25
N LEU A 480 12.05 -18.69 -6.86
CA LEU A 480 10.63 -18.77 -6.58
C LEU A 480 10.07 -20.17 -6.83
N LEU A 481 10.39 -20.77 -7.99
CA LEU A 481 9.95 -22.13 -8.32
C LEU A 481 10.55 -23.18 -7.39
N ARG A 482 11.82 -23.03 -7.01
CA ARG A 482 12.47 -23.91 -6.02
C ARG A 482 11.75 -23.86 -4.68
N ASP A 483 11.35 -22.69 -4.23
CA ASP A 483 10.64 -22.53 -2.96
C ASP A 483 9.19 -23.02 -3.07
N SER A 484 8.51 -22.76 -4.19
CA SER A 484 7.15 -23.23 -4.45
C SER A 484 7.04 -24.76 -4.46
N ILE A 485 7.94 -25.45 -5.17
CA ILE A 485 7.93 -26.93 -5.29
C ILE A 485 8.08 -27.60 -3.91
N GLN A 486 8.81 -26.99 -2.98
CA GLN A 486 8.98 -27.51 -1.62
C GLN A 486 7.69 -27.40 -0.79
N VAL A 487 6.81 -26.45 -1.11
CA VAL A 487 5.52 -26.25 -0.44
C VAL A 487 4.43 -27.09 -1.09
N ASP A 488 4.32 -27.05 -2.42
CA ASP A 488 3.37 -27.83 -3.21
C ASP A 488 4.03 -28.28 -4.52
N LYS A 489 4.24 -29.60 -4.63
CA LYS A 489 4.98 -30.24 -5.71
C LYS A 489 4.24 -30.27 -7.05
N THR A 490 2.96 -29.90 -7.08
CA THR A 490 2.11 -30.04 -8.27
C THR A 490 1.24 -28.79 -8.52
N LYS A 491 1.59 -27.66 -7.90
CA LYS A 491 0.85 -26.40 -7.97
C LYS A 491 0.65 -25.94 -9.41
N TYR A 492 1.74 -25.78 -10.16
CA TYR A 492 1.70 -25.26 -11.53
C TYR A 492 1.13 -26.28 -12.51
N THR A 493 1.33 -27.58 -12.25
CA THR A 493 0.71 -28.68 -13.01
C THR A 493 -0.82 -28.59 -12.92
N ARG A 494 -1.38 -28.36 -11.71
CA ARG A 494 -2.83 -28.18 -11.54
C ARG A 494 -3.31 -26.84 -12.10
N MET A 495 -2.54 -25.76 -11.97
CA MET A 495 -2.83 -24.46 -12.60
C MET A 495 -2.92 -24.53 -14.11
N ALA A 496 -1.94 -25.17 -14.76
CA ALA A 496 -1.93 -25.37 -16.20
C ALA A 496 -3.15 -26.16 -16.69
N ALA A 497 -3.59 -27.18 -15.93
CA ALA A 497 -4.78 -27.96 -16.26
C ALA A 497 -6.10 -27.19 -16.03
N LYS A 498 -6.10 -26.26 -15.06
CA LYS A 498 -7.27 -25.45 -14.70
C LYS A 498 -7.52 -24.32 -15.69
N CYS A 499 -6.48 -23.59 -16.09
CA CYS A 499 -6.55 -22.45 -17.01
C CYS A 499 -7.17 -22.83 -18.37
N LYS A 500 -8.18 -22.07 -18.82
CA LYS A 500 -8.91 -22.32 -20.08
C LYS A 500 -8.36 -21.55 -21.27
N GLY A 501 -7.51 -20.57 -21.01
CA GLY A 501 -6.80 -19.82 -22.03
C GLY A 501 -6.27 -18.50 -21.49
N VAL A 502 -5.41 -17.88 -22.31
CA VAL A 502 -4.83 -16.57 -22.06
C VAL A 502 -5.17 -15.60 -23.20
N SER A 503 -5.39 -14.33 -22.90
CA SER A 503 -5.38 -13.27 -23.91
C SER A 503 -4.17 -12.36 -23.69
N GLU A 504 -3.34 -12.23 -24.73
CA GLU A 504 -2.03 -11.58 -24.65
C GLU A 504 -2.03 -10.24 -25.38
N GLU A 505 -1.62 -9.20 -24.65
CA GLU A 505 -1.72 -7.80 -25.05
C GLU A 505 -0.64 -7.37 -26.06
N THR A 506 0.59 -7.87 -25.94
CA THR A 506 1.75 -7.21 -26.56
C THR A 506 2.51 -8.12 -27.52
N THR A 507 3.09 -7.50 -28.56
CA THR A 507 3.88 -8.17 -29.61
C THR A 507 4.88 -9.19 -29.08
N THR A 508 5.60 -8.88 -28.00
CA THR A 508 6.62 -9.79 -27.45
C THR A 508 6.01 -11.00 -26.73
N GLY A 509 4.92 -10.82 -25.98
CA GLY A 509 4.22 -11.96 -25.39
C GLY A 509 3.63 -12.87 -26.45
N VAL A 510 3.08 -12.30 -27.53
CA VAL A 510 2.58 -13.06 -28.70
C VAL A 510 3.70 -13.85 -29.36
N HIS A 511 4.91 -13.28 -29.48
CA HIS A 511 6.06 -13.99 -30.01
C HIS A 511 6.37 -15.24 -29.16
N ARG A 512 6.44 -15.11 -27.83
CA ARG A 512 6.63 -16.23 -26.90
C ARG A 512 5.55 -17.31 -27.06
N LEU A 513 4.28 -16.91 -27.19
CA LEU A 513 3.17 -17.83 -27.39
C LEU A 513 3.28 -18.60 -28.71
N ARG A 514 3.62 -17.91 -29.82
CA ARG A 514 3.82 -18.53 -31.13
C ARG A 514 4.99 -19.52 -31.11
N GLU A 515 6.08 -19.19 -30.44
CA GLU A 515 7.21 -20.11 -30.27
C GLU A 515 6.82 -21.37 -29.51
N MET A 516 6.09 -21.25 -28.40
CA MET A 516 5.60 -22.40 -27.63
C MET A 516 4.60 -23.24 -28.44
N ALA A 517 3.69 -22.60 -29.17
CA ALA A 517 2.72 -23.31 -30.02
C ALA A 517 3.42 -24.09 -31.14
N ALA A 518 4.40 -23.48 -31.82
CA ALA A 518 5.18 -24.12 -32.88
C ALA A 518 5.96 -25.35 -32.39
N LYS A 519 6.38 -25.36 -31.12
CA LYS A 519 7.06 -26.50 -30.47
C LYS A 519 6.09 -27.53 -29.88
N GLY A 520 4.78 -27.25 -29.86
CA GLY A 520 3.79 -28.07 -29.17
C GLY A 520 3.87 -28.01 -27.64
N GLU A 521 4.53 -26.98 -27.10
CA GLU A 521 4.77 -26.78 -25.66
C GLU A 521 3.66 -25.92 -25.00
N LEU A 522 2.84 -25.23 -25.79
CA LEU A 522 1.77 -24.37 -25.28
C LEU A 522 0.73 -25.18 -24.49
N LEU A 523 0.49 -24.80 -23.24
CA LEU A 523 -0.31 -25.58 -22.29
C LEU A 523 -1.82 -25.33 -22.38
N PHE A 524 -2.24 -24.18 -22.91
CA PHE A 524 -3.64 -23.79 -23.08
C PHE A 524 -3.81 -22.82 -24.27
N PRO A 525 -5.02 -22.69 -24.83
CA PRO A 525 -5.27 -21.79 -25.96
C PRO A 525 -4.89 -20.33 -25.65
N ALA A 526 -4.42 -19.60 -26.66
CA ALA A 526 -4.11 -18.19 -26.52
C ALA A 526 -4.82 -17.34 -27.57
N ILE A 527 -5.32 -16.17 -27.17
CA ILE A 527 -5.79 -15.13 -28.10
C ILE A 527 -4.76 -14.02 -28.17
N ASN A 528 -4.28 -13.79 -29.38
CA ASN A 528 -3.42 -12.66 -29.72
C ASN A 528 -4.29 -11.40 -29.85
N VAL A 529 -4.33 -10.60 -28.78
CA VAL A 529 -5.03 -9.31 -28.79
C VAL A 529 -4.20 -8.25 -29.51
N ASN A 530 -2.86 -8.34 -29.43
CA ASN A 530 -1.95 -7.39 -30.06
C ASN A 530 -2.26 -7.16 -31.55
N ASP A 531 -2.44 -8.25 -32.30
CA ASP A 531 -2.59 -8.20 -33.76
C ASP A 531 -4.02 -7.86 -34.20
N CYS A 532 -4.95 -7.61 -33.27
CA CYS A 532 -6.23 -6.97 -33.60
C CYS A 532 -5.94 -5.59 -34.19
N VAL A 533 -6.67 -5.22 -35.24
CA VAL A 533 -6.50 -3.98 -36.01
C VAL A 533 -6.66 -2.77 -35.08
N THR A 534 -7.71 -2.78 -34.28
CA THR A 534 -8.02 -1.74 -33.30
C THR A 534 -7.10 -1.72 -32.08
N LYS A 535 -6.15 -2.66 -31.98
CA LYS A 535 -5.06 -2.63 -31.01
C LYS A 535 -3.78 -2.13 -31.69
N SER A 536 -3.14 -2.96 -32.51
CA SER A 536 -1.83 -2.69 -33.12
C SER A 536 -1.70 -1.35 -33.86
N LYS A 537 -2.71 -0.88 -34.62
CA LYS A 537 -2.59 0.44 -35.30
C LYS A 537 -3.17 1.61 -34.53
N PHE A 538 -3.72 1.36 -33.36
CA PHE A 538 -4.23 2.43 -32.51
C PHE A 538 -3.34 2.60 -31.30
N ASP A 539 -3.26 1.58 -30.46
CA ASP A 539 -2.44 1.53 -29.25
C ASP A 539 -0.95 1.75 -29.59
N ASN A 540 -0.35 0.82 -30.33
CA ASN A 540 1.09 0.83 -30.54
C ASN A 540 1.51 2.08 -31.35
N VAL A 541 0.63 2.64 -32.19
CA VAL A 541 0.93 3.83 -33.00
C VAL A 541 0.57 5.12 -32.25
N TYR A 542 -0.70 5.37 -31.97
CA TYR A 542 -1.18 6.63 -31.41
C TYR A 542 -0.97 6.72 -29.90
N GLY A 543 -1.00 5.59 -29.19
CA GLY A 543 -0.62 5.53 -27.78
C GLY A 543 0.83 5.94 -27.58
N CYS A 544 1.75 5.33 -28.31
CA CYS A 544 3.17 5.70 -28.25
C CYS A 544 3.42 7.12 -28.78
N ARG A 545 2.64 7.58 -29.77
CA ARG A 545 2.69 8.97 -30.25
C ARG A 545 2.35 9.98 -29.15
N HIS A 546 1.44 9.62 -28.25
CA HIS A 546 1.10 10.45 -27.09
C HIS A 546 2.16 10.31 -25.99
N SER A 547 2.49 9.08 -25.61
CA SER A 547 3.16 8.83 -24.33
C SER A 547 4.68 8.94 -24.38
N LEU A 548 5.32 8.76 -25.53
CA LEU A 548 6.77 8.96 -25.66
C LEU A 548 7.16 10.40 -25.29
N PRO A 549 6.65 11.46 -25.97
CA PRO A 549 7.03 12.82 -25.62
C PRO A 549 6.64 13.18 -24.18
N ASP A 550 5.49 12.73 -23.69
CA ASP A 550 5.09 12.93 -22.29
C ASP A 550 6.15 12.43 -21.30
N SER A 551 6.63 11.19 -21.50
CA SER A 551 7.68 10.63 -20.65
C SER A 551 9.01 11.36 -20.71
N ILE A 552 9.45 11.77 -21.90
CA ILE A 552 10.70 12.53 -22.06
C ILE A 552 10.57 13.88 -21.37
N MET A 553 9.43 14.57 -21.55
CA MET A 553 9.16 15.86 -20.93
C MET A 553 9.12 15.75 -19.41
N ARG A 554 8.32 14.85 -18.84
CA ARG A 554 8.26 14.66 -17.37
C ARG A 554 9.60 14.23 -16.78
N ALA A 555 10.37 13.41 -17.49
CA ALA A 555 11.65 12.94 -17.00
C ALA A 555 12.73 14.02 -17.01
N THR A 556 12.80 14.83 -18.08
CA THR A 556 14.00 15.63 -18.35
C THR A 556 13.74 17.12 -18.60
N ASP A 557 12.49 17.51 -18.83
CA ASP A 557 12.10 18.85 -19.25
C ASP A 557 12.86 19.37 -20.48
N VAL A 558 13.48 18.47 -21.26
CA VAL A 558 14.28 18.83 -22.42
C VAL A 558 13.39 19.41 -23.52
N MET A 559 13.82 20.52 -24.12
CA MET A 559 13.19 21.01 -25.34
C MET A 559 13.48 20.03 -26.48
N ILE A 560 12.45 19.32 -26.96
CA ILE A 560 12.54 18.38 -28.10
C ILE A 560 12.76 19.14 -29.43
N GLY A 561 12.14 20.32 -29.58
CA GLY A 561 12.28 21.15 -30.78
C GLY A 561 13.74 21.46 -31.12
N GLY A 562 14.12 21.25 -32.37
CA GLY A 562 15.47 21.47 -32.90
C GLY A 562 16.49 20.38 -32.57
N LYS A 563 16.15 19.40 -31.72
CA LYS A 563 17.05 18.29 -31.37
C LYS A 563 17.08 17.22 -32.45
N ARG A 564 18.14 16.43 -32.47
CA ARG A 564 18.24 15.20 -33.26
C ARG A 564 17.75 14.04 -32.42
N ALA A 565 16.68 13.40 -32.85
CA ALA A 565 16.08 12.26 -32.17
C ALA A 565 16.20 11.00 -33.04
N LEU A 566 16.85 9.97 -32.54
CA LEU A 566 16.96 8.68 -33.21
C LEU A 566 15.91 7.73 -32.64
N VAL A 567 15.12 7.12 -33.52
CA VAL A 567 14.20 6.04 -33.19
C VAL A 567 14.71 4.76 -33.84
N ALA A 568 15.08 3.77 -33.02
CA ALA A 568 15.54 2.47 -33.48
C ALA A 568 14.35 1.52 -33.61
N GLY A 569 14.07 1.07 -34.84
CA GLY A 569 12.86 0.34 -35.20
C GLY A 569 11.76 1.27 -35.70
N TYR A 570 11.09 0.84 -36.76
CA TYR A 570 10.03 1.55 -37.47
C TYR A 570 8.82 0.65 -37.75
N GLY A 571 8.57 -0.30 -36.84
CA GLY A 571 7.28 -0.96 -36.68
C GLY A 571 6.20 0.01 -36.19
N ASP A 572 5.14 -0.50 -35.57
CA ASP A 572 4.01 0.35 -35.16
C ASP A 572 4.37 1.34 -34.05
N VAL A 573 5.11 0.87 -33.04
CA VAL A 573 5.68 1.72 -31.98
C VAL A 573 6.61 2.76 -32.57
N GLY A 574 7.59 2.33 -33.36
CA GLY A 574 8.56 3.21 -34.02
C GLY A 574 7.92 4.30 -34.88
N LYS A 575 6.87 3.97 -35.65
CA LYS A 575 6.06 4.95 -36.39
C LYS A 575 5.43 5.96 -35.46
N GLY A 576 4.76 5.52 -34.40
CA GLY A 576 4.17 6.39 -33.38
C GLY A 576 5.19 7.38 -32.80
N CYS A 577 6.33 6.86 -32.36
CA CYS A 577 7.45 7.61 -31.80
C CYS A 577 8.01 8.64 -32.77
N ALA A 578 8.32 8.23 -34.00
CA ALA A 578 8.90 9.10 -35.02
C ALA A 578 7.98 10.29 -35.36
N PHE A 579 6.68 10.04 -35.52
CA PHE A 579 5.71 11.10 -35.76
C PHE A 579 5.55 12.05 -34.57
N ALA A 580 5.61 11.54 -33.33
CA ALA A 580 5.56 12.40 -32.14
C ALA A 580 6.78 13.32 -32.05
N MET A 581 7.98 12.77 -32.24
CA MET A 581 9.22 13.54 -32.18
C MET A 581 9.27 14.59 -33.31
N ARG A 582 8.85 14.24 -34.53
CA ARG A 582 8.69 15.21 -35.63
C ARG A 582 7.65 16.28 -35.29
N GLY A 583 6.50 15.89 -34.75
CA GLY A 583 5.43 16.80 -34.34
C GLY A 583 5.87 17.81 -33.26
N ALA A 584 6.83 17.42 -32.42
CA ALA A 584 7.47 18.29 -31.45
C ALA A 584 8.65 19.13 -32.02
N GLY A 585 8.91 19.04 -33.33
CA GLY A 585 9.95 19.81 -34.02
C GLY A 585 11.36 19.19 -33.99
N ALA A 586 11.51 17.90 -33.63
CA ALA A 586 12.79 17.22 -33.72
C ALA A 586 13.15 16.84 -35.17
N ARG A 587 14.45 16.79 -35.44
CA ARG A 587 15.02 16.17 -36.63
C ARG A 587 15.17 14.68 -36.39
N VAL A 588 14.23 13.89 -36.89
CA VAL A 588 14.13 12.47 -36.58
C VAL A 588 14.96 11.63 -37.55
N LEU A 589 15.75 10.70 -36.99
CA LEU A 589 16.51 9.68 -37.71
C LEU A 589 15.98 8.30 -37.32
N ILE A 590 16.01 7.36 -38.26
CA ILE A 590 15.49 5.99 -38.09
C ILE A 590 16.62 5.00 -38.32
N THR A 591 16.71 3.96 -37.49
CA THR A 591 17.49 2.76 -37.81
C THR A 591 16.53 1.60 -38.06
N GLU A 592 16.74 0.83 -39.13
CA GLU A 592 15.88 -0.30 -39.47
C GLU A 592 16.66 -1.45 -40.11
N ILE A 593 16.19 -2.65 -39.84
CA ILE A 593 16.66 -3.89 -40.46
C ILE A 593 15.71 -4.38 -41.55
N ASP A 594 14.42 -4.04 -41.47
CA ASP A 594 13.43 -4.42 -42.47
C ASP A 594 13.39 -3.38 -43.59
N PRO A 595 13.69 -3.76 -44.85
CA PRO A 595 13.72 -2.83 -45.98
C PRO A 595 12.34 -2.22 -46.30
N ILE A 596 11.23 -2.90 -45.99
CA ILE A 596 9.87 -2.37 -46.16
C ILE A 596 9.66 -1.23 -45.17
N CYS A 597 10.00 -1.45 -43.89
CA CYS A 597 9.89 -0.42 -42.85
C CYS A 597 10.83 0.75 -43.11
N ALA A 598 12.08 0.49 -43.50
CA ALA A 598 13.04 1.53 -43.89
C ALA A 598 12.54 2.36 -45.08
N LEU A 599 12.00 1.71 -46.11
CA LEU A 599 11.42 2.43 -47.25
C LEU A 599 10.23 3.28 -46.84
N GLN A 600 9.35 2.79 -45.95
CA GLN A 600 8.26 3.60 -45.39
C GLN A 600 8.79 4.83 -44.65
N ALA A 601 9.83 4.68 -43.82
CA ALA A 601 10.46 5.80 -43.12
C ALA A 601 10.99 6.86 -44.11
N CYS A 602 11.66 6.42 -45.17
CA CYS A 602 12.13 7.31 -46.24
C CYS A 602 10.97 8.02 -46.96
N MET A 603 9.87 7.31 -47.27
CA MET A 603 8.69 7.90 -47.93
C MET A 603 8.00 8.96 -47.06
N GLU A 604 8.08 8.81 -45.73
CA GLU A 604 7.61 9.81 -44.79
C GLU A 604 8.60 10.98 -44.63
N GLY A 605 9.79 10.94 -45.24
CA GLY A 605 10.81 11.98 -45.14
C GLY A 605 11.72 11.88 -43.91
N PHE A 606 11.79 10.71 -43.28
CA PHE A 606 12.80 10.44 -42.25
C PHE A 606 14.10 9.94 -42.89
N GLN A 607 15.23 10.36 -42.34
CA GLN A 607 16.52 9.83 -42.76
C GLN A 607 16.74 8.47 -42.10
N VAL A 608 16.95 7.42 -42.90
CA VAL A 608 17.36 6.10 -42.42
C VAL A 608 18.88 6.04 -42.36
N VAL A 609 19.43 5.65 -41.22
CA VAL A 609 20.87 5.61 -40.91
C VAL A 609 21.20 4.35 -40.12
N THR A 610 22.48 4.04 -39.97
CA THR A 610 22.94 3.14 -38.89
C THR A 610 23.17 3.93 -37.61
N LEU A 611 23.10 3.27 -36.45
CA LEU A 611 23.33 3.95 -35.17
C LEU A 611 24.77 4.47 -35.07
N GLU A 612 25.72 3.70 -35.60
CA GLU A 612 27.15 3.95 -35.59
C GLU A 612 27.54 5.21 -36.37
N GLU A 613 26.82 5.54 -37.44
CA GLU A 613 27.05 6.74 -38.26
C GLU A 613 26.79 8.04 -37.48
N VAL A 614 25.82 8.04 -36.55
CA VAL A 614 25.26 9.27 -35.97
C VAL A 614 25.30 9.33 -34.44
N VAL A 615 25.84 8.30 -33.76
CA VAL A 615 25.81 8.18 -32.29
C VAL A 615 26.41 9.40 -31.56
N GLY A 616 27.41 10.06 -32.13
CA GLY A 616 28.07 11.23 -31.52
C GLY A 616 27.30 12.55 -31.63
N GLU A 617 26.26 12.61 -32.47
CA GLU A 617 25.55 13.87 -32.78
C GLU A 617 24.09 13.90 -32.30
N VAL A 618 23.50 12.74 -31.99
CA VAL A 618 22.09 12.61 -31.57
C VAL A 618 21.88 13.03 -30.11
N ASP A 619 20.75 13.69 -29.83
CA ASP A 619 20.36 14.16 -28.49
C ASP A 619 19.51 13.15 -27.72
N ILE A 620 18.60 12.47 -28.42
CA ILE A 620 17.59 11.58 -27.84
C ILE A 620 17.61 10.27 -28.62
N PHE A 621 17.81 9.16 -27.92
CA PHE A 621 17.79 7.80 -28.45
C PHE A 621 16.59 7.06 -27.87
N THR A 622 15.72 6.56 -28.74
CA THR A 622 14.55 5.77 -28.37
C THR A 622 14.61 4.42 -29.06
N SER A 623 14.71 3.33 -28.29
CA SER A 623 14.61 1.97 -28.84
C SER A 623 13.14 1.51 -28.83
N ALA A 624 12.69 0.97 -29.96
CA ALA A 624 11.31 0.57 -30.23
C ALA A 624 11.25 -0.71 -31.08
N THR A 625 12.18 -1.65 -30.85
CA THR A 625 12.36 -2.82 -31.74
C THR A 625 11.72 -4.09 -31.21
N GLY A 626 11.55 -4.23 -29.90
CA GLY A 626 11.21 -5.51 -29.25
C GLY A 626 12.31 -6.57 -29.41
N ASN A 627 13.56 -6.15 -29.54
CA ASN A 627 14.73 -7.02 -29.81
C ASN A 627 15.81 -6.80 -28.72
N PHE A 628 17.02 -7.29 -28.91
CA PHE A 628 18.07 -7.29 -27.88
C PHE A 628 19.34 -6.57 -28.34
N LYS A 629 20.01 -5.85 -27.43
CA LYS A 629 21.30 -5.17 -27.64
C LYS A 629 21.33 -4.19 -28.82
N ILE A 630 20.31 -3.35 -28.91
CA ILE A 630 20.22 -2.27 -29.91
C ILE A 630 21.17 -1.12 -29.55
N VAL A 631 21.11 -0.65 -28.30
CA VAL A 631 22.00 0.39 -27.79
C VAL A 631 23.02 -0.22 -26.83
N THR A 632 24.24 -0.43 -27.31
CA THR A 632 25.32 -1.09 -26.56
C THR A 632 26.11 -0.12 -25.69
N LEU A 633 26.94 -0.65 -24.79
CA LEU A 633 27.90 0.15 -24.02
C LEU A 633 28.84 0.97 -24.93
N GLU A 634 29.29 0.38 -26.04
CA GLU A 634 30.18 1.05 -27.00
C GLU A 634 29.50 2.20 -27.74
N HIS A 635 28.18 2.12 -27.92
CA HIS A 635 27.39 3.26 -28.42
C HIS A 635 27.32 4.36 -27.36
N MET A 636 26.98 4.02 -26.12
CA MET A 636 26.81 4.98 -25.03
C MET A 636 28.10 5.75 -24.71
N LYS A 637 29.27 5.11 -24.78
CA LYS A 637 30.58 5.78 -24.62
C LYS A 637 30.87 6.85 -25.66
N LYS A 638 30.21 6.80 -26.84
CA LYS A 638 30.41 7.73 -27.96
C LYS A 638 29.33 8.81 -28.01
N MET A 639 28.31 8.73 -27.17
CA MET A 639 27.25 9.72 -27.13
C MET A 639 27.78 11.04 -26.58
N LYS A 640 27.19 12.15 -27.02
CA LYS A 640 27.50 13.44 -26.42
C LYS A 640 27.05 13.51 -24.96
N ASN A 641 27.67 14.42 -24.22
CA ASN A 641 27.28 14.68 -22.84
C ASN A 641 25.79 15.05 -22.72
N ASN A 642 25.13 14.43 -21.75
CA ASN A 642 23.71 14.49 -21.44
C ASN A 642 22.77 14.02 -22.56
N ALA A 643 23.24 13.18 -23.49
CA ALA A 643 22.33 12.48 -24.39
C ALA A 643 21.31 11.64 -23.59
N ILE A 644 20.06 11.64 -24.02
CA ILE A 644 18.97 10.90 -23.38
C ILE A 644 18.81 9.55 -24.08
N VAL A 645 18.78 8.47 -23.31
CA VAL A 645 18.61 7.10 -23.80
C VAL A 645 17.39 6.49 -23.13
N CYS A 646 16.43 6.04 -23.92
CA CYS A 646 15.23 5.40 -23.41
C CYS A 646 14.75 4.24 -24.29
N ASN A 647 14.04 3.32 -23.66
CA ASN A 647 13.40 2.17 -24.30
C ASN A 647 11.89 2.31 -24.16
N ILE A 648 11.16 2.17 -25.26
CA ILE A 648 9.69 2.09 -25.27
C ILE A 648 9.20 0.76 -25.85
N GLY A 649 10.11 -0.11 -26.26
CA GLY A 649 9.81 -1.41 -26.85
C GLY A 649 9.50 -2.46 -25.78
N HIS A 650 10.48 -3.27 -25.36
CA HIS A 650 10.22 -4.32 -24.38
C HIS A 650 11.39 -4.58 -23.42
N PHE A 651 11.08 -5.11 -22.22
CA PHE A 651 12.02 -5.41 -21.12
C PHE A 651 13.04 -4.30 -20.85
N ASP A 652 14.25 -4.66 -20.41
CA ASP A 652 15.39 -3.79 -20.09
C ASP A 652 16.61 -4.09 -20.98
N ASN A 653 16.41 -4.78 -22.10
CA ASN A 653 17.49 -5.44 -22.83
C ASN A 653 17.69 -4.97 -24.28
N GLU A 654 16.84 -4.06 -24.78
CA GLU A 654 17.14 -3.26 -25.98
C GLU A 654 18.35 -2.35 -25.74
N ILE A 655 18.48 -1.82 -24.52
CA ILE A 655 19.65 -1.09 -24.04
C ILE A 655 20.50 -2.08 -23.23
N ALA A 656 21.81 -2.08 -23.44
CA ALA A 656 22.74 -2.95 -22.70
C ALA A 656 22.97 -2.43 -21.26
N MET A 657 21.92 -2.45 -20.43
CA MET A 657 21.93 -1.91 -19.06
C MET A 657 22.93 -2.63 -18.15
N GLU A 658 22.97 -3.96 -18.20
CA GLU A 658 23.91 -4.76 -17.41
C GLU A 658 25.37 -4.39 -17.71
N ASP A 659 25.70 -4.19 -18.99
CA ASP A 659 27.05 -3.82 -19.43
C ASP A 659 27.39 -2.38 -18.97
N LEU A 660 26.40 -1.46 -18.98
CA LEU A 660 26.56 -0.09 -18.52
C LEU A 660 26.79 -0.01 -17.01
N GLU A 661 25.97 -0.71 -16.21
CA GLU A 661 26.08 -0.73 -14.76
C GLU A 661 27.39 -1.35 -14.27
N LYS A 662 27.92 -2.32 -15.02
CA LYS A 662 29.20 -2.98 -14.73
C LYS A 662 30.41 -2.27 -15.35
N CYS A 663 30.22 -1.17 -16.07
CA CYS A 663 31.31 -0.47 -16.73
C CYS A 663 32.33 0.05 -15.70
N PRO A 664 33.63 -0.31 -15.81
CA PRO A 664 34.64 0.13 -14.84
C PRO A 664 34.71 1.66 -14.72
N GLY A 665 34.60 2.16 -13.49
CA GLY A 665 34.68 3.58 -13.17
C GLY A 665 33.42 4.39 -13.49
N ILE A 666 32.32 3.75 -13.92
CA ILE A 666 31.03 4.42 -14.10
C ILE A 666 30.52 4.95 -12.75
N LYS A 667 29.97 6.16 -12.74
CA LYS A 667 29.26 6.72 -11.58
C LYS A 667 27.80 6.93 -11.96
N VAL A 668 26.88 6.47 -11.10
CA VAL A 668 25.45 6.66 -11.29
C VAL A 668 24.98 7.79 -10.39
N GLU A 669 24.48 8.86 -10.99
CA GLU A 669 23.87 10.00 -10.33
C GLU A 669 22.35 9.90 -10.51
N ASN A 670 21.61 9.46 -9.48
CA ASN A 670 20.16 9.50 -9.53
C ASN A 670 19.68 10.95 -9.41
N ILE A 671 19.00 11.47 -10.44
CA ILE A 671 18.48 12.83 -10.48
C ILE A 671 17.13 12.88 -9.75
N LYS A 672 16.27 11.93 -10.09
CA LYS A 672 14.95 11.69 -9.48
C LYS A 672 14.51 10.25 -9.80
N PRO A 673 13.39 9.73 -9.25
CA PRO A 673 12.92 8.39 -9.58
C PRO A 673 12.85 8.18 -11.10
N GLN A 674 13.41 7.05 -11.57
CA GLN A 674 13.47 6.65 -12.98
C GLN A 674 14.28 7.58 -13.90
N VAL A 675 15.11 8.48 -13.36
CA VAL A 675 16.00 9.35 -14.15
C VAL A 675 17.40 9.29 -13.56
N ASP A 676 18.28 8.56 -14.26
CA ASP A 676 19.64 8.29 -13.81
C ASP A 676 20.63 8.86 -14.82
N ARG A 677 21.65 9.54 -14.34
CA ARG A 677 22.78 9.99 -15.15
C ARG A 677 23.98 9.09 -14.91
N PHE A 678 24.40 8.38 -15.96
CA PHE A 678 25.57 7.51 -15.95
C PHE A 678 26.78 8.29 -16.45
N VAL A 679 27.74 8.55 -15.57
CA VAL A 679 28.93 9.37 -15.82
C VAL A 679 30.13 8.47 -16.07
N PHE A 680 30.70 8.57 -17.27
CA PHE A 680 31.89 7.84 -17.68
C PHE A 680 33.17 8.42 -17.05
N PRO A 681 34.28 7.65 -17.02
CA PRO A 681 35.54 8.09 -16.41
C PRO A 681 36.15 9.38 -16.98
N ASP A 682 35.84 9.72 -18.24
CA ASP A 682 36.26 10.96 -18.91
C ASP A 682 35.37 12.18 -18.56
N GLY A 683 34.32 11.97 -17.75
CA GLY A 683 33.47 13.02 -17.19
C GLY A 683 32.20 13.33 -17.99
N HIS A 684 32.07 12.85 -19.23
CA HIS A 684 30.77 12.94 -19.93
C HIS A 684 29.78 11.95 -19.31
N GLY A 685 28.49 12.22 -19.44
CA GLY A 685 27.47 11.27 -18.98
C GLY A 685 26.26 11.20 -19.89
N VAL A 686 25.53 10.09 -19.81
CA VAL A 686 24.27 9.87 -20.53
C VAL A 686 23.12 9.78 -19.52
N ILE A 687 21.95 10.26 -19.89
CA ILE A 687 20.73 10.21 -19.07
C ILE A 687 19.93 8.99 -19.52
N VAL A 688 19.83 7.98 -18.67
CA VAL A 688 19.03 6.79 -18.93
C VAL A 688 17.71 6.90 -18.21
N LEU A 689 16.62 6.66 -18.94
CA LEU A 689 15.27 6.73 -18.40
C LEU A 689 14.76 5.34 -18.01
N ALA A 690 14.09 5.27 -16.86
CA ALA A 690 13.46 4.08 -16.29
C ALA A 690 14.37 2.84 -16.25
N SER A 691 15.68 3.03 -16.03
CA SER A 691 16.69 1.96 -16.03
C SER A 691 16.60 1.06 -17.27
N GLY A 692 16.31 1.65 -18.43
CA GLY A 692 16.18 0.93 -19.70
C GLY A 692 14.87 0.14 -19.89
N ARG A 693 13.94 0.21 -18.94
CA ARG A 693 12.57 -0.33 -19.06
C ARG A 693 11.65 0.65 -19.78
N LEU A 694 10.40 0.21 -20.03
CA LEU A 694 9.36 0.98 -20.73
C LEU A 694 9.21 2.41 -20.19
N VAL A 695 9.73 3.37 -20.95
CA VAL A 695 9.87 4.78 -20.54
C VAL A 695 8.52 5.48 -20.37
N ASN A 696 7.56 5.19 -21.25
CA ASN A 696 6.24 5.81 -21.24
C ASN A 696 5.46 5.53 -19.94
N LEU A 697 5.59 4.31 -19.42
CA LEU A 697 4.96 3.89 -18.17
C LEU A 697 5.84 4.17 -16.95
N GLY A 698 7.16 4.04 -17.10
CA GLY A 698 8.12 4.28 -16.03
C GLY A 698 8.22 5.75 -15.64
N CYS A 699 8.34 6.65 -16.61
CA CYS A 699 8.54 8.09 -16.38
C CYS A 699 7.26 8.94 -16.52
N ALA A 700 6.16 8.36 -17.00
CA ALA A 700 4.86 9.03 -17.10
C ALA A 700 3.72 8.09 -16.70
N THR A 701 2.67 8.03 -17.51
CA THR A 701 1.42 7.32 -17.21
C THR A 701 0.99 6.36 -18.32
N GLY A 702 1.91 6.00 -19.22
CA GLY A 702 1.61 5.16 -20.37
C GLY A 702 0.66 5.81 -21.36
N HIS A 703 -0.09 4.97 -22.07
CA HIS A 703 -1.04 5.41 -23.09
C HIS A 703 -2.31 6.03 -22.47
N PRO A 704 -2.95 7.00 -23.14
CA PRO A 704 -4.16 7.66 -22.64
C PRO A 704 -5.38 6.72 -22.65
N SER A 705 -6.38 7.02 -21.81
CA SER A 705 -7.55 6.17 -21.62
C SER A 705 -8.30 5.84 -22.91
N PHE A 706 -8.47 6.81 -23.81
CA PHE A 706 -9.20 6.59 -25.07
C PHE A 706 -8.59 5.52 -25.96
N VAL A 707 -7.26 5.48 -26.10
CA VAL A 707 -6.61 4.46 -26.93
C VAL A 707 -6.60 3.10 -26.22
N MET A 708 -6.42 3.09 -24.88
CA MET A 708 -6.50 1.86 -24.10
C MET A 708 -7.91 1.28 -24.06
N SER A 709 -8.94 2.11 -24.26
CA SER A 709 -10.31 1.63 -24.45
C SER A 709 -10.42 0.71 -25.66
N CYS A 710 -9.73 1.00 -26.76
CA CYS A 710 -9.71 0.13 -27.94
C CYS A 710 -9.09 -1.23 -27.59
N SER A 711 -7.89 -1.21 -27.01
CA SER A 711 -7.15 -2.43 -26.63
C SER A 711 -7.91 -3.27 -25.60
N PHE A 712 -8.40 -2.64 -24.54
CA PHE A 712 -9.05 -3.35 -23.45
C PHE A 712 -10.47 -3.80 -23.80
N THR A 713 -11.14 -3.17 -24.76
CA THR A 713 -12.37 -3.75 -25.32
C THR A 713 -12.04 -5.05 -26.06
N ASN A 714 -10.93 -5.12 -26.81
CA ASN A 714 -10.47 -6.39 -27.39
C ASN A 714 -10.12 -7.42 -26.31
N GLN A 715 -9.48 -7.03 -25.20
CA GLN A 715 -9.24 -7.94 -24.07
C GLN A 715 -10.54 -8.52 -23.50
N VAL A 716 -11.56 -7.70 -23.26
CA VAL A 716 -12.87 -8.18 -22.78
C VAL A 716 -13.51 -9.14 -23.79
N LEU A 717 -13.46 -8.81 -25.09
CA LEU A 717 -13.98 -9.68 -26.14
C LEU A 717 -13.19 -10.99 -26.26
N ALA A 718 -11.87 -10.97 -26.05
CA ALA A 718 -11.04 -12.15 -26.00
C ALA A 718 -11.39 -13.06 -24.82
N GLN A 719 -11.61 -12.52 -23.62
CA GLN A 719 -12.04 -13.32 -22.47
C GLN A 719 -13.43 -13.96 -22.71
N LEU A 720 -14.35 -13.22 -23.33
CA LEU A 720 -15.65 -13.76 -23.76
C LEU A 720 -15.50 -14.86 -24.83
N ASP A 721 -14.58 -14.68 -25.76
CA ASP A 721 -14.30 -15.64 -26.83
C ASP A 721 -13.64 -16.93 -26.30
N ILE A 722 -12.72 -16.84 -25.33
CA ILE A 722 -12.18 -18.01 -24.61
C ILE A 722 -13.30 -18.75 -23.87
N LEU A 723 -14.22 -18.02 -23.23
CA LEU A 723 -15.35 -18.65 -22.53
C LEU A 723 -16.23 -19.43 -23.52
N GLU A 724 -16.54 -18.83 -24.66
CA GLU A 724 -17.37 -19.45 -25.68
C GLU A 724 -16.66 -20.63 -26.37
N ASN A 725 -15.45 -20.42 -26.87
CA ASN A 725 -14.76 -21.37 -27.74
C ASN A 725 -13.91 -22.40 -27.00
N CYS A 726 -13.37 -22.10 -25.82
CA CYS A 726 -12.60 -23.09 -25.04
C CYS A 726 -13.51 -23.87 -24.08
N THR A 727 -14.50 -23.22 -23.47
CA THR A 727 -15.29 -23.84 -22.40
C THR A 727 -16.60 -24.45 -22.90
N LYS A 728 -17.42 -23.67 -23.62
CA LYS A 728 -18.75 -24.13 -24.05
C LYS A 728 -18.68 -24.97 -25.33
N ALA A 729 -18.11 -24.40 -26.40
CA ALA A 729 -18.06 -25.02 -27.71
C ALA A 729 -16.86 -25.96 -27.91
N LYS A 730 -15.80 -25.83 -27.09
CA LYS A 730 -14.57 -26.63 -27.13
C LYS A 730 -13.93 -26.72 -28.53
N LYS A 731 -13.91 -25.60 -29.25
CA LYS A 731 -13.36 -25.46 -30.60
C LYS A 731 -11.86 -25.18 -30.63
N TYR A 732 -11.34 -24.47 -29.62
CA TYR A 732 -9.92 -24.10 -29.58
C TYR A 732 -9.06 -25.23 -29.05
N LYS A 733 -7.91 -25.41 -29.70
CA LYS A 733 -6.79 -26.24 -29.26
C LYS A 733 -5.74 -25.35 -28.60
N ASN A 734 -4.66 -25.94 -28.13
CA ASN A 734 -3.52 -25.20 -27.60
C ASN A 734 -2.71 -24.58 -28.75
N ASP A 735 -3.24 -23.51 -29.32
CA ASP A 735 -2.66 -22.73 -30.40
C ASP A 735 -2.99 -21.24 -30.20
N VAL A 736 -2.45 -20.38 -31.05
CA VAL A 736 -2.62 -18.92 -31.00
C VAL A 736 -3.67 -18.48 -32.02
N TYR A 737 -4.76 -17.89 -31.53
CA TYR A 737 -5.89 -17.41 -32.33
C TYR A 737 -5.93 -15.88 -32.41
N LEU A 738 -6.63 -15.36 -33.41
CA LEU A 738 -6.94 -13.94 -33.55
C LEU A 738 -8.45 -13.74 -33.42
N LEU A 739 -8.90 -12.61 -32.85
CA LEU A 739 -10.32 -12.28 -32.84
C LEU A 739 -10.86 -12.13 -34.27
N PRO A 740 -12.10 -12.56 -34.55
CA PRO A 740 -12.72 -12.34 -35.85
C PRO A 740 -12.78 -10.84 -36.21
N LYS A 741 -12.53 -10.51 -37.48
CA LYS A 741 -12.53 -9.12 -37.99
C LYS A 741 -13.80 -8.33 -37.64
N LYS A 742 -14.96 -9.01 -37.58
CA LYS A 742 -16.23 -8.38 -37.18
C LYS A 742 -16.19 -7.81 -35.75
N LEU A 743 -15.50 -8.47 -34.82
CA LEU A 743 -15.34 -7.98 -33.45
C LEU A 743 -14.39 -6.78 -33.41
N ASP A 744 -13.36 -6.80 -34.25
CA ASP A 744 -12.44 -5.69 -34.44
C ASP A 744 -13.16 -4.42 -34.95
N GLU A 745 -13.98 -4.57 -36.00
CA GLU A 745 -14.83 -3.49 -36.52
C GLU A 745 -15.85 -3.01 -35.49
N LYS A 746 -16.40 -3.93 -34.67
CA LYS A 746 -17.28 -3.57 -33.54
C LYS A 746 -16.54 -2.68 -32.55
N VAL A 747 -15.29 -3.00 -32.20
CA VAL A 747 -14.49 -2.14 -31.32
C VAL A 747 -14.37 -0.75 -31.91
N ALA A 748 -13.96 -0.61 -33.18
CA ALA A 748 -13.87 0.71 -33.82
C ALA A 748 -15.20 1.47 -33.76
N ALA A 749 -16.31 0.83 -34.15
CA ALA A 749 -17.64 1.43 -34.15
C ALA A 749 -18.10 1.93 -32.78
N LEU A 750 -17.71 1.27 -31.68
CA LEU A 750 -18.03 1.70 -30.31
C LEU A 750 -17.32 3.00 -29.90
N HIS A 751 -16.21 3.37 -30.55
CA HIS A 751 -15.41 4.54 -30.19
C HIS A 751 -15.78 5.79 -31.00
N LEU A 752 -16.30 5.62 -32.22
CA LEU A 752 -16.57 6.73 -33.15
C LEU A 752 -17.56 7.80 -32.62
N PRO A 753 -18.67 7.45 -31.92
CA PRO A 753 -19.59 8.46 -31.39
C PRO A 753 -18.94 9.41 -30.39
N ALA A 754 -18.00 8.93 -29.57
CA ALA A 754 -17.28 9.76 -28.60
C ALA A 754 -16.38 10.82 -29.28
N LEU A 755 -16.00 10.60 -30.54
CA LEU A 755 -15.24 11.54 -31.37
C LEU A 755 -16.14 12.41 -32.27
N GLY A 756 -17.46 12.27 -32.19
CA GLY A 756 -18.41 12.95 -33.07
C GLY A 756 -18.37 12.45 -34.52
N ALA A 757 -17.79 11.27 -34.79
CA ALA A 757 -17.69 10.71 -36.13
C ALA A 757 -18.99 10.00 -36.55
N SER A 758 -19.50 10.34 -37.74
CA SER A 758 -20.69 9.71 -38.34
C SER A 758 -20.28 8.80 -39.49
N MET A 759 -20.60 7.51 -39.40
CA MET A 759 -20.30 6.56 -40.47
C MET A 759 -21.34 6.58 -41.58
N THR A 760 -20.87 6.57 -42.83
CA THR A 760 -21.72 6.30 -44.00
C THR A 760 -22.22 4.87 -43.95
N LYS A 761 -23.52 4.66 -44.19
CA LYS A 761 -24.11 3.33 -44.37
C LYS A 761 -24.14 2.98 -45.86
N LEU A 762 -23.60 1.82 -46.22
CA LEU A 762 -23.68 1.31 -47.60
C LEU A 762 -25.14 1.04 -47.97
N SER A 763 -25.54 1.42 -49.18
CA SER A 763 -26.76 0.87 -49.79
C SER A 763 -26.55 -0.62 -50.11
N LYS A 764 -27.64 -1.37 -50.27
CA LYS A 764 -27.55 -2.78 -50.66
C LYS A 764 -26.81 -2.95 -52.00
N GLU A 765 -27.07 -2.07 -52.96
CA GLU A 765 -26.41 -2.05 -54.27
C GLU A 765 -24.89 -1.83 -54.14
N GLN A 766 -24.45 -0.87 -53.31
CA GLN A 766 -23.02 -0.63 -53.09
C GLN A 766 -22.32 -1.82 -52.42
N ALA A 767 -22.98 -2.43 -51.44
CA ALA A 767 -22.45 -3.59 -50.71
C ALA A 767 -22.27 -4.79 -51.66
N ASP A 768 -23.27 -5.06 -52.50
CA ASP A 768 -23.22 -6.12 -53.51
C ASP A 768 -22.15 -5.84 -54.58
N TYR A 769 -21.97 -4.58 -54.98
CA TYR A 769 -20.95 -4.17 -55.98
C TYR A 769 -19.52 -4.48 -55.54
N ILE A 770 -19.19 -4.26 -54.25
CA ILE A 770 -17.85 -4.55 -53.71
C ILE A 770 -17.76 -5.92 -53.03
N GLY A 771 -18.84 -6.72 -53.07
CA GLY A 771 -18.86 -8.08 -52.56
C GLY A 771 -18.77 -8.21 -51.03
N VAL A 772 -19.36 -7.28 -50.27
CA VAL A 772 -19.37 -7.31 -48.79
C VAL A 772 -20.79 -7.21 -48.22
N PRO A 773 -21.05 -7.68 -46.98
CA PRO A 773 -22.32 -7.39 -46.31
C PRO A 773 -22.44 -5.90 -45.94
N VAL A 774 -23.68 -5.38 -45.89
CA VAL A 774 -23.95 -3.99 -45.46
C VAL A 774 -23.43 -3.70 -44.05
N GLU A 775 -23.43 -4.70 -43.18
CA GLU A 775 -23.00 -4.62 -41.78
C GLU A 775 -21.58 -5.20 -41.57
N GLY A 776 -20.83 -5.43 -42.65
CA GLY A 776 -19.47 -5.98 -42.64
C GLY A 776 -19.38 -7.50 -42.36
N PRO A 777 -18.16 -8.06 -42.32
CA PRO A 777 -16.87 -7.37 -42.41
C PRO A 777 -16.63 -6.66 -43.75
N PHE A 778 -16.00 -5.49 -43.70
CA PHE A 778 -15.83 -4.61 -44.87
C PHE A 778 -14.53 -4.83 -45.64
N LYS A 779 -13.65 -5.69 -45.13
CA LYS A 779 -12.32 -5.97 -45.70
C LYS A 779 -11.98 -7.45 -45.57
N PRO A 780 -11.18 -8.01 -46.50
CA PRO A 780 -10.69 -9.37 -46.39
C PRO A 780 -9.68 -9.52 -45.24
N ASP A 781 -9.45 -10.75 -44.78
CA ASP A 781 -8.55 -11.03 -43.65
C ASP A 781 -7.09 -10.65 -43.91
N THR A 782 -6.67 -10.68 -45.16
CA THR A 782 -5.31 -10.27 -45.60
C THR A 782 -5.09 -8.77 -45.66
N TYR A 783 -6.15 -7.98 -45.45
CA TYR A 783 -6.05 -6.53 -45.49
C TYR A 783 -5.28 -6.01 -44.28
N ARG A 784 -4.27 -5.18 -44.53
CA ARG A 784 -3.42 -4.59 -43.50
C ARG A 784 -4.10 -3.31 -42.99
N TYR A 785 -5.20 -3.45 -42.24
CA TYR A 785 -6.08 -2.39 -41.70
C TYR A 785 -7.11 -1.84 -42.66
#